data_AF-A0A2H5VX06-F1
#
_entry.id   AF-A0A2H5VX06-F1
#
_cell.length_a   1.000
_cell.length_b   1.000
_cell.length_c   1.000
_cell.angle_alpha   90.00
_cell.angle_beta   90.00
_cell.angle_gamma   90.00
#
_symmetry.space_group_name_H-M   'P 1'
#
loop_
_entity.id
_entity.type
_entity.pdbx_description
1 polymer ?
#
loop_
_entity_poly.entity_id
_entity_poly.type
_entity_poly.pdbx_seq_one_letter_code
_entity_poly.pdbx_strand_id
1 'polypeptide(L)'
;MRNNKLGGSPALRKGIIFMPWLGPPVKSRRLAFVVAVIPLLYPAQHGEAPERLLRASQQVFAEAGEVRALAYLDREKHFYVLGGLPHRREVFLYDRRHHMLNRFFVGDATDIATDAQGRTYVAGDHRITIFDRRGRVLNSFPAPPPESLAVLSDGRIVIGSPTAEGLVHIYDLSGRRLASFGTMREFRASAAQNRWLNIGDVAVGRRDEIYYIFMHSPEPSILKFSPDGDLLAEFEIRGKWVRYIVQRQWESLAMESKGVGGFHIVAGGSVDAASGHIWVALPGSEMSGEVVHEYSPEGLKIGEYALLIGSRKLLRIAKGILVTEGGIYVVTSEGRTYLFPKAASSVVELESEEVENCPPPADYSCSNPCAGGSLANCKADVDLHKGPNDIVIGSTCAVGADAPQSTNGGCAQTVTFCDLTTGKRSTYSTSANCPPRPEGRAYANCDDRIDNDGDWLVDYDDEDYLASPILIDVAGDGFHLAGLSEPVLFDFDANGTPLVMGWTRAGEDDAFLVLDRDGDGEITTGRELFGNATPLSGGAIAKHGLMALAEGDQNGDGWIDARDGIWMRLRLWRDANHNGMSESGELHSLPSAGIERIGVEFRESRRRDAHGNVFRYRSKVIFADGRERFAYDVLLVFVH
;
A
#
# COMPACT_ATOMS: atom_id res chain seq x y z
N MET A 1 -1.52 -51.90 -57.67
CA MET A 1 -0.42 -51.43 -58.56
C MET A 1 0.62 -50.80 -57.61
N ARG A 2 1.91 -51.23 -57.57
CA ARG A 2 3.04 -50.80 -58.44
C ARG A 2 3.13 -49.26 -58.53
N ASN A 3 4.21 -48.56 -58.17
CA ASN A 3 5.60 -48.89 -57.74
C ASN A 3 6.08 -47.91 -56.62
N ASN A 4 7.10 -48.09 -55.76
CA ASN A 4 8.30 -48.96 -55.63
C ASN A 4 9.66 -48.29 -56.03
N LYS A 5 10.76 -48.63 -55.30
CA LYS A 5 12.17 -48.11 -55.27
C LYS A 5 12.36 -46.80 -54.49
N LEU A 6 13.28 -46.63 -53.51
CA LEU A 6 14.36 -47.46 -52.91
C LEU A 6 15.71 -47.59 -53.66
N GLY A 7 16.82 -47.28 -52.95
CA GLY A 7 18.24 -47.35 -53.37
C GLY A 7 18.99 -46.00 -53.18
N GLY A 8 20.24 -45.90 -52.73
CA GLY A 8 21.20 -46.91 -52.22
C GLY A 8 22.43 -46.26 -51.55
N SER A 9 23.21 -47.05 -50.78
CA SER A 9 24.43 -46.66 -50.02
C SER A 9 25.69 -47.30 -50.70
N PRO A 10 26.96 -47.36 -50.19
CA PRO A 10 27.53 -46.86 -48.92
C PRO A 10 29.02 -46.38 -48.89
N ALA A 11 29.48 -45.93 -47.71
CA ALA A 11 30.84 -46.08 -47.13
C ALA A 11 32.06 -45.37 -47.81
N LEU A 12 33.26 -45.24 -47.21
CA LEU A 12 33.85 -45.67 -45.91
C LEU A 12 34.43 -44.40 -45.15
N ARG A 13 35.44 -44.32 -44.24
CA ARG A 13 36.38 -45.28 -43.58
C ARG A 13 37.07 -44.71 -42.29
N LYS A 14 36.70 -45.21 -41.09
CA LYS A 14 37.47 -45.19 -39.79
C LYS A 14 37.80 -43.82 -39.13
N GLY A 15 37.86 -43.66 -37.79
CA GLY A 15 37.70 -44.61 -36.66
C GLY A 15 39.02 -44.92 -35.90
N ILE A 16 39.10 -45.20 -34.58
CA ILE A 16 38.13 -45.51 -33.49
C ILE A 16 38.83 -45.26 -32.10
N ILE A 17 38.10 -44.86 -31.04
CA ILE A 17 38.21 -45.19 -29.57
C ILE A 17 37.22 -44.24 -28.81
N PHE A 18 36.06 -44.66 -28.25
CA PHE A 18 35.75 -45.47 -27.03
C PHE A 18 36.16 -44.79 -25.70
N MET A 19 35.37 -44.73 -24.60
CA MET A 19 33.94 -45.02 -24.25
C MET A 19 33.72 -44.58 -22.76
N PRO A 20 32.54 -44.67 -22.08
CA PRO A 20 31.13 -44.80 -22.50
C PRO A 20 30.12 -43.85 -21.75
N TRP A 21 28.85 -43.86 -22.22
CA TRP A 21 27.52 -43.83 -21.51
C TRP A 21 27.29 -43.12 -20.14
N LEU A 22 26.11 -42.54 -19.80
CA LEU A 22 24.74 -42.35 -20.38
C LEU A 22 24.27 -40.92 -19.94
N GLY A 23 23.29 -40.22 -20.52
CA GLY A 23 22.31 -40.53 -21.59
C GLY A 23 20.86 -40.65 -21.06
N PRO A 24 19.81 -40.05 -21.70
CA PRO A 24 19.80 -39.23 -22.91
C PRO A 24 18.89 -37.95 -22.71
N PRO A 25 18.15 -37.33 -23.69
CA PRO A 25 18.10 -35.85 -23.79
C PRO A 25 16.68 -35.22 -24.00
N VAL A 26 16.60 -33.91 -24.27
CA VAL A 26 16.10 -33.34 -25.56
C VAL A 26 15.78 -31.83 -25.50
N LYS A 27 16.31 -31.13 -26.51
CA LYS A 27 16.00 -29.79 -27.02
C LYS A 27 14.52 -29.36 -26.90
N SER A 28 14.27 -28.06 -26.71
CA SER A 28 13.50 -27.32 -27.73
C SER A 28 13.81 -25.82 -27.83
N ARG A 29 13.36 -25.27 -28.95
CA ARG A 29 13.47 -23.93 -29.55
C ARG A 29 13.35 -22.69 -28.64
N ARG A 30 14.07 -21.63 -29.02
CA ARG A 30 13.60 -20.23 -28.87
C ARG A 30 12.37 -20.00 -29.77
N LEU A 31 11.32 -19.30 -29.29
CA LEU A 31 10.90 -17.95 -29.77
C LEU A 31 9.60 -17.45 -29.09
N ALA A 32 9.28 -16.18 -29.37
CA ALA A 32 7.97 -15.50 -29.28
C ALA A 32 7.55 -14.82 -27.96
N PHE A 33 7.33 -13.50 -28.06
CA PHE A 33 6.65 -12.62 -27.10
C PHE A 33 5.11 -12.74 -27.20
N VAL A 34 4.42 -12.71 -26.06
CA VAL A 34 3.08 -12.13 -25.80
C VAL A 34 3.09 -11.79 -24.29
N VAL A 35 2.84 -10.59 -23.74
CA VAL A 35 2.01 -9.40 -24.05
C VAL A 35 0.52 -9.55 -23.69
N ALA A 36 0.25 -9.56 -22.39
CA ALA A 36 -0.98 -9.09 -21.72
C ALA A 36 -0.52 -8.58 -20.33
N VAL A 37 -0.75 -7.32 -19.89
CA VAL A 37 -1.99 -6.53 -19.82
C VAL A 37 -3.01 -7.18 -18.88
N ILE A 38 -2.85 -6.90 -17.59
CA ILE A 38 -3.82 -7.18 -16.52
C ILE A 38 -4.24 -5.80 -15.94
N PRO A 39 -5.55 -5.51 -15.81
CA PRO A 39 -6.03 -4.25 -15.24
C PRO A 39 -5.95 -4.24 -13.70
N LEU A 40 -5.91 -3.04 -13.12
CA LEU A 40 -5.87 -2.81 -11.67
C LEU A 40 -7.14 -3.25 -10.94
N LEU A 41 -6.98 -3.60 -9.65
CA LEU A 41 -7.78 -3.11 -8.51
C LEU A 41 -6.93 -3.32 -7.22
N TYR A 42 -6.87 -2.32 -6.33
CA TYR A 42 -6.07 -2.34 -5.09
C TYR A 42 -6.95 -2.42 -3.82
N PRO A 43 -6.56 -3.19 -2.79
CA PRO A 43 -7.00 -2.97 -1.41
C PRO A 43 -6.11 -1.95 -0.67
N ALA A 44 -6.48 -1.64 0.57
CA ALA A 44 -5.75 -0.75 1.48
C ALA A 44 -4.51 -1.42 2.08
N GLN A 45 -3.59 -0.58 2.55
CA GLN A 45 -3.46 -0.48 4.00
C GLN A 45 -4.00 0.89 4.41
N HIS A 46 -4.78 0.97 5.49
CA HIS A 46 -5.12 2.26 6.07
C HIS A 46 -3.92 2.76 6.85
N GLY A 47 -3.15 3.68 6.25
CA GLY A 47 -2.45 4.66 7.07
C GLY A 47 -3.46 5.50 7.85
N GLU A 48 -3.03 6.11 8.96
CA GLU A 48 -3.82 7.16 9.61
C GLU A 48 -4.32 8.16 8.57
N ALA A 49 -5.62 8.46 8.59
CA ALA A 49 -6.19 9.46 7.70
C ALA A 49 -5.47 10.80 7.95
N PRO A 50 -5.03 11.53 6.90
CA PRO A 50 -4.40 12.82 7.08
C PRO A 50 -5.25 13.75 7.95
N GLU A 51 -4.61 14.44 8.89
CA GLU A 51 -5.26 15.31 9.90
C GLU A 51 -6.23 16.34 9.30
N ARG A 52 -6.09 16.64 8.01
CA ARG A 52 -6.88 17.64 7.27
C ARG A 52 -7.39 17.04 5.96
N LEU A 53 -8.70 17.06 5.77
CA LEU A 53 -9.35 16.65 4.52
C LEU A 53 -9.73 17.89 3.71
N LEU A 54 -9.29 18.00 2.46
CA LEU A 54 -9.73 19.06 1.55
C LEU A 54 -10.78 18.52 0.57
N ARG A 55 -11.92 19.22 0.46
CA ARG A 55 -13.00 18.86 -0.46
C ARG A 55 -12.96 19.68 -1.75
N ALA A 56 -13.12 19.01 -2.88
CA ALA A 56 -13.24 19.63 -4.19
C ALA A 56 -14.51 20.50 -4.23
N SER A 57 -14.38 21.78 -4.58
CA SER A 57 -15.54 22.67 -4.74
C SER A 57 -16.25 22.45 -6.07
N GLN A 58 -15.49 22.18 -7.15
CA GLN A 58 -15.99 21.90 -8.50
C GLN A 58 -14.93 21.23 -9.39
N GLN A 59 -15.37 20.59 -10.47
CA GLN A 59 -14.52 20.31 -11.63
C GLN A 59 -14.33 21.60 -12.44
N VAL A 60 -13.15 21.82 -13.02
CA VAL A 60 -12.82 22.99 -13.85
C VAL A 60 -12.18 22.56 -15.19
N PHE A 61 -12.17 23.48 -16.16
CA PHE A 61 -11.53 23.31 -17.47
C PHE A 61 -12.01 22.10 -18.28
N ALA A 62 -13.30 21.71 -18.14
CA ALA A 62 -13.85 20.53 -18.79
C ALA A 62 -13.78 20.60 -20.33
N GLU A 63 -13.81 21.82 -20.88
CA GLU A 63 -13.69 22.11 -22.31
C GLU A 63 -12.30 21.82 -22.87
N ALA A 64 -11.27 21.70 -22.02
CA ALA A 64 -9.93 21.29 -22.41
C ALA A 64 -9.78 19.77 -22.65
N GLY A 65 -10.80 18.96 -22.29
CA GLY A 65 -10.76 17.51 -22.44
C GLY A 65 -9.73 16.85 -21.51
N GLU A 66 -8.79 16.10 -22.06
CA GLU A 66 -7.70 15.48 -21.29
C GLU A 66 -6.60 16.53 -20.99
N VAL A 67 -6.66 17.13 -19.81
CA VAL A 67 -5.61 18.04 -19.32
C VAL A 67 -4.32 17.26 -19.04
N ARG A 68 -3.19 17.81 -19.51
CA ARG A 68 -1.83 17.29 -19.29
C ARG A 68 -1.03 18.15 -18.31
N ALA A 69 -1.16 19.47 -18.39
CA ALA A 69 -0.38 20.43 -17.59
C ALA A 69 -1.12 21.78 -17.44
N LEU A 70 -0.73 22.57 -16.44
CA LEU A 70 -1.37 23.83 -16.06
C LEU A 70 -0.32 24.91 -15.76
N ALA A 71 -0.47 26.09 -16.35
CA ALA A 71 0.30 27.28 -16.00
C ALA A 71 -0.62 28.44 -15.59
N TYR A 72 -0.13 29.36 -14.75
CA TYR A 72 -0.89 30.48 -14.22
C TYR A 72 -0.15 31.80 -14.39
N LEU A 73 -0.90 32.87 -14.69
CA LEU A 73 -0.40 34.24 -14.72
C LEU A 73 -1.03 35.04 -13.57
N ASP A 74 -0.39 35.05 -12.40
CA ASP A 74 -0.86 35.72 -11.17
C ASP A 74 -1.38 37.14 -11.41
N ARG A 75 -0.63 37.92 -12.20
CA ARG A 75 -0.92 39.34 -12.47
C ARG A 75 -2.27 39.57 -13.12
N GLU A 76 -2.72 38.65 -13.98
CA GLU A 76 -4.00 38.75 -14.69
C GLU A 76 -5.03 37.76 -14.18
N LYS A 77 -4.60 36.79 -13.35
CA LYS A 77 -5.38 35.67 -12.82
C LYS A 77 -5.95 34.79 -13.93
N HIS A 78 -5.13 34.59 -14.98
CA HIS A 78 -5.42 33.77 -16.15
C HIS A 78 -4.78 32.39 -16.05
N PHE A 79 -5.51 31.34 -16.41
CA PHE A 79 -5.02 29.97 -16.49
C PHE A 79 -4.72 29.59 -17.95
N TYR A 80 -3.57 28.98 -18.17
CA TYR A 80 -3.15 28.40 -19.45
C TYR A 80 -3.13 26.88 -19.28
N VAL A 81 -4.11 26.20 -19.88
CA VAL A 81 -4.36 24.78 -19.69
C VAL A 81 -3.92 24.04 -20.94
N LEU A 82 -2.95 23.13 -20.81
CA LEU A 82 -2.56 22.24 -21.91
C LEU A 82 -3.50 21.03 -21.92
N GLY A 83 -4.35 20.94 -22.95
CA GLY A 83 -5.37 19.90 -23.08
C GLY A 83 -5.45 19.31 -24.49
N GLY A 84 -6.52 18.56 -24.73
CA GLY A 84 -6.74 17.83 -25.99
C GLY A 84 -5.98 16.50 -26.08
N LEU A 85 -6.34 15.72 -27.11
CA LEU A 85 -5.83 14.38 -27.34
C LEU A 85 -4.32 14.37 -27.65
N PRO A 86 -3.61 13.24 -27.40
CA PRO A 86 -2.25 13.03 -27.88
C PRO A 86 -2.08 13.34 -29.37
N HIS A 87 -0.94 13.93 -29.74
CA HIS A 87 -0.63 14.46 -31.08
C HIS A 87 -1.57 15.58 -31.60
N ARG A 88 -2.57 16.02 -30.81
CA ARG A 88 -3.51 17.09 -31.16
C ARG A 88 -3.83 17.99 -29.96
N ARG A 89 -2.80 18.41 -29.23
CA ARG A 89 -2.99 19.28 -28.07
C ARG A 89 -3.26 20.72 -28.45
N GLU A 90 -4.10 21.35 -27.65
CA GLU A 90 -4.38 22.78 -27.68
C GLU A 90 -4.06 23.41 -26.31
N VAL A 91 -3.64 24.67 -26.31
CA VAL A 91 -3.62 25.51 -25.13
C VAL A 91 -4.94 26.24 -25.04
N PHE A 92 -5.63 26.09 -23.90
CA PHE A 92 -6.87 26.77 -23.58
C PHE A 92 -6.59 27.85 -22.54
N LEU A 93 -6.96 29.10 -22.84
CA LEU A 93 -6.82 30.24 -21.95
C LEU A 93 -8.15 30.47 -21.21
N TYR A 94 -8.12 30.54 -19.88
CA TYR A 94 -9.31 30.78 -19.04
C TYR A 94 -9.16 32.00 -18.13
N ASP A 95 -10.28 32.64 -17.79
CA ASP A 95 -10.34 33.70 -16.79
C ASP A 95 -10.28 33.16 -15.33
N ARG A 96 -10.24 34.07 -14.35
CA ARG A 96 -10.22 33.73 -12.91
C ARG A 96 -11.49 33.04 -12.39
N ARG A 97 -12.54 32.92 -13.21
CA ARG A 97 -13.81 32.24 -12.95
C ARG A 97 -13.94 30.97 -13.81
N HIS A 98 -12.85 30.55 -14.46
CA HIS A 98 -12.76 29.37 -15.31
C HIS A 98 -13.60 29.44 -16.59
N HIS A 99 -13.93 30.63 -17.09
CA HIS A 99 -14.51 30.80 -18.43
C HIS A 99 -13.41 30.79 -19.51
N MET A 100 -13.59 30.01 -20.58
CA MET A 100 -12.64 29.97 -21.70
C MET A 100 -12.66 31.31 -22.48
N LEU A 101 -11.49 31.94 -22.61
CA LEU A 101 -11.26 33.18 -23.34
C LEU A 101 -10.73 32.97 -24.77
N ASN A 102 -9.86 31.97 -24.95
CA ASN A 102 -9.23 31.65 -26.24
C ASN A 102 -8.71 30.20 -26.24
N ARG A 103 -8.42 29.64 -27.42
CA ARG A 103 -7.60 28.42 -27.55
C ARG A 103 -6.78 28.41 -28.84
N PHE A 104 -5.67 27.67 -28.85
CA PHE A 104 -4.84 27.47 -30.04
C PHE A 104 -4.08 26.14 -30.02
N PHE A 105 -3.87 25.57 -31.21
CA PHE A 105 -3.15 24.30 -31.42
C PHE A 105 -1.65 24.45 -31.15
N VAL A 106 -1.06 23.45 -30.47
CA VAL A 106 0.38 23.42 -30.13
C VAL A 106 1.08 22.10 -30.47
N GLY A 107 0.39 21.14 -31.10
CA GLY A 107 0.99 19.88 -31.56
C GLY A 107 1.02 18.79 -30.50
N ASP A 108 2.16 18.14 -30.33
CA ASP A 108 2.34 17.04 -29.37
C ASP A 108 3.18 17.48 -28.17
N ALA A 109 2.59 18.38 -27.38
CA ALA A 109 3.24 18.97 -26.24
C ALA A 109 3.27 18.04 -25.02
N THR A 110 4.36 18.10 -24.25
CA THR A 110 4.50 17.41 -22.96
C THR A 110 4.11 18.31 -21.79
N ASP A 111 4.45 19.60 -21.83
CA ASP A 111 4.29 20.53 -20.71
C ASP A 111 4.17 22.02 -21.15
N ILE A 112 3.75 22.90 -20.24
CA ILE A 112 3.42 24.32 -20.49
C ILE A 112 3.87 25.27 -19.37
N ALA A 113 4.43 26.42 -19.75
CA ALA A 113 4.68 27.54 -18.83
C ALA A 113 4.22 28.89 -19.43
N THR A 114 4.12 29.93 -18.59
CA THR A 114 3.81 31.31 -19.02
C THR A 114 4.63 32.33 -18.24
N ASP A 115 4.66 33.59 -18.71
CA ASP A 115 5.44 34.66 -18.12
C ASP A 115 4.61 35.92 -17.79
N ALA A 116 5.24 36.91 -17.15
CA ALA A 116 4.63 38.17 -16.79
C ALA A 116 4.13 39.01 -17.99
N GLN A 117 4.48 38.65 -19.23
CA GLN A 117 3.98 39.26 -20.46
C GLN A 117 2.82 38.45 -21.09
N GLY A 118 2.51 37.25 -20.58
CA GLY A 118 1.48 36.34 -21.08
C GLY A 118 1.87 35.60 -22.36
N ARG A 119 3.18 35.46 -22.64
CA ARG A 119 3.67 34.50 -23.65
C ARG A 119 3.47 33.09 -23.13
N THR A 120 3.25 32.14 -24.03
CA THR A 120 3.12 30.71 -23.67
C THR A 120 4.34 29.95 -24.15
N TYR A 121 4.94 29.16 -23.28
CA TYR A 121 6.10 28.33 -23.55
C TYR A 121 5.64 26.88 -23.50
N VAL A 122 6.00 26.11 -24.52
CA VAL A 122 5.51 24.74 -24.69
C VAL A 122 6.67 23.80 -24.97
N ALA A 123 6.77 22.75 -24.17
CA ALA A 123 7.68 21.64 -24.36
C ALA A 123 7.07 20.59 -25.28
N GLY A 124 7.85 20.04 -26.21
CA GLY A 124 7.44 18.92 -27.06
C GLY A 124 8.50 18.57 -28.11
N ASP A 125 8.63 17.29 -28.45
CA ASP A 125 9.59 16.75 -29.43
C ASP A 125 10.99 17.39 -29.39
N HIS A 126 11.67 17.31 -28.23
CA HIS A 126 13.03 17.85 -28.01
C HIS A 126 13.17 19.36 -28.29
N ARG A 127 12.06 20.11 -28.21
CA ARG A 127 12.02 21.54 -28.53
C ARG A 127 11.20 22.32 -27.52
N ILE A 128 11.56 23.60 -27.38
CA ILE A 128 10.71 24.62 -26.77
C ILE A 128 10.15 25.49 -27.88
N THR A 129 8.85 25.74 -27.86
CA THR A 129 8.18 26.69 -28.75
C THR A 129 7.48 27.77 -27.95
N ILE A 130 7.76 29.02 -28.29
CA ILE A 130 7.21 30.22 -27.63
C ILE A 130 6.09 30.78 -28.51
N PHE A 131 4.93 31.05 -27.91
CA PHE A 131 3.75 31.62 -28.57
C PHE A 131 3.37 32.97 -27.95
N ASP A 132 2.78 33.86 -28.75
CA ASP A 132 2.09 35.04 -28.23
C ASP A 132 0.69 34.70 -27.68
N ARG A 133 0.03 35.68 -27.05
CA ARG A 133 -1.33 35.57 -26.51
C ARG A 133 -2.42 35.17 -27.53
N ARG A 134 -2.10 35.14 -28.83
CA ARG A 134 -3.00 34.75 -29.93
C ARG A 134 -2.63 33.40 -30.53
N GLY A 135 -1.68 32.66 -29.95
CA GLY A 135 -1.22 31.37 -30.45
C GLY A 135 -0.31 31.47 -31.67
N ARG A 136 0.32 32.61 -31.94
CA ARG A 136 1.30 32.75 -33.02
C ARG A 136 2.69 32.43 -32.50
N VAL A 137 3.41 31.53 -33.17
CA VAL A 137 4.81 31.20 -32.84
C VAL A 137 5.68 32.46 -32.94
N LEU A 138 6.41 32.75 -31.87
CA LEU A 138 7.42 33.81 -31.76
C LEU A 138 8.83 33.28 -31.98
N ASN A 139 9.14 32.11 -31.41
CA ASN A 139 10.40 31.39 -31.61
C ASN A 139 10.20 29.88 -31.37
N SER A 140 11.08 29.04 -31.89
CA SER A 140 11.15 27.62 -31.59
C SER A 140 12.59 27.13 -31.68
N PHE A 141 13.11 26.49 -30.63
CA PHE A 141 14.52 26.08 -30.53
C PHE A 141 14.66 24.66 -29.92
N PRO A 142 15.74 23.92 -30.25
CA PRO A 142 15.99 22.60 -29.68
C PRO A 142 16.53 22.68 -28.24
N ALA A 143 16.16 21.69 -27.42
CA ALA A 143 16.59 21.55 -26.04
C ALA A 143 16.82 20.06 -25.69
N PRO A 144 17.50 19.74 -24.57
CA PRO A 144 17.41 18.42 -23.95
C PRO A 144 15.94 17.99 -23.76
N PRO A 145 15.61 16.68 -23.73
CA PRO A 145 14.23 16.18 -23.60
C PRO A 145 13.46 16.90 -22.48
N PRO A 146 12.50 17.79 -22.79
CA PRO A 146 11.95 18.70 -21.80
C PRO A 146 10.83 18.01 -21.01
N GLU A 147 11.15 17.56 -19.80
CA GLU A 147 10.23 16.82 -18.94
C GLU A 147 9.27 17.78 -18.19
N SER A 148 9.76 18.97 -17.80
CA SER A 148 9.01 20.05 -17.12
C SER A 148 9.61 21.44 -17.44
N LEU A 149 8.79 22.49 -17.41
CA LEU A 149 9.13 23.89 -17.71
C LEU A 149 8.71 24.88 -16.63
N ALA A 150 9.57 25.88 -16.39
CA ALA A 150 9.20 27.12 -15.73
C ALA A 150 9.85 28.34 -16.40
N VAL A 151 9.45 29.54 -16.02
CA VAL A 151 9.99 30.80 -16.57
C VAL A 151 10.23 31.79 -15.43
N LEU A 152 11.42 32.39 -15.38
CA LEU A 152 11.78 33.40 -14.39
C LEU A 152 11.13 34.76 -14.71
N SER A 153 11.09 35.67 -13.73
CA SER A 153 10.45 36.98 -13.86
C SER A 153 11.06 37.87 -14.96
N ASP A 154 12.34 37.63 -15.30
CA ASP A 154 13.06 38.29 -16.40
C ASP A 154 12.81 37.67 -17.80
N GLY A 155 12.14 36.51 -17.86
CA GLY A 155 11.87 35.77 -19.09
C GLY A 155 12.93 34.74 -19.49
N ARG A 156 13.91 34.42 -18.63
CA ARG A 156 14.74 33.22 -18.76
C ARG A 156 13.88 31.96 -18.59
N ILE A 157 14.13 30.97 -19.45
CA ILE A 157 13.38 29.72 -19.52
C ILE A 157 14.15 28.66 -18.72
N VAL A 158 13.48 28.03 -17.77
CA VAL A 158 13.99 26.93 -16.94
C VAL A 158 13.46 25.62 -17.51
N ILE A 159 14.34 24.65 -17.77
CA ILE A 159 13.99 23.34 -18.29
C ILE A 159 14.48 22.26 -17.33
N GLY A 160 13.58 21.44 -16.81
CA GLY A 160 13.91 20.20 -16.11
C GLY A 160 14.23 19.11 -17.13
N SER A 161 15.47 18.61 -17.13
CA SER A 161 15.88 17.49 -17.97
C SER A 161 17.19 16.87 -17.46
N PRO A 162 17.19 15.64 -16.91
CA PRO A 162 18.44 15.00 -16.47
C PRO A 162 19.39 14.75 -17.64
N THR A 163 20.61 15.26 -17.57
CA THR A 163 21.66 15.05 -18.56
C THR A 163 23.02 14.92 -17.89
N ALA A 164 24.04 14.49 -18.63
CA ALA A 164 25.43 14.49 -18.17
C ALA A 164 26.00 15.90 -17.87
N GLU A 165 25.29 16.99 -18.23
CA GLU A 165 25.65 18.36 -17.82
C GLU A 165 24.90 18.84 -16.57
N GLY A 166 23.80 18.20 -16.18
CA GLY A 166 23.02 18.54 -14.99
C GLY A 166 21.54 18.17 -15.06
N LEU A 167 20.78 18.59 -14.04
CA LEU A 167 19.34 18.36 -13.90
C LEU A 167 18.48 19.50 -14.49
N VAL A 168 19.00 20.73 -14.42
CA VAL A 168 18.32 21.96 -14.81
C VAL A 168 19.14 22.70 -15.86
N HIS A 169 18.46 23.21 -16.89
CA HIS A 169 19.06 24.04 -17.93
C HIS A 169 18.33 25.37 -18.08
N ILE A 170 19.10 26.47 -18.14
CA ILE A 170 18.57 27.83 -18.33
C ILE A 170 18.80 28.27 -19.77
N TYR A 171 17.78 28.86 -20.39
CA TYR A 171 17.82 29.38 -21.76
C TYR A 171 17.34 30.83 -21.84
N ASP A 172 17.89 31.61 -22.77
CA ASP A 172 17.30 32.89 -23.16
C ASP A 172 16.24 32.74 -24.26
N LEU A 173 15.50 33.82 -24.50
CA LEU A 173 14.41 33.89 -25.47
C LEU A 173 14.83 33.61 -26.93
N SER A 174 16.13 33.66 -27.24
CA SER A 174 16.62 33.30 -28.58
C SER A 174 16.81 31.79 -28.75
N GLY A 175 16.84 31.03 -27.65
CA GLY A 175 17.15 29.60 -27.63
C GLY A 175 18.61 29.27 -27.33
N ARG A 176 19.39 30.26 -26.86
CA ARG A 176 20.77 30.04 -26.40
C ARG A 176 20.74 29.61 -24.92
N ARG A 177 21.39 28.48 -24.62
CA ARG A 177 21.60 28.00 -23.26
C ARG A 177 22.55 28.94 -22.50
N LEU A 178 22.17 29.34 -21.30
CA LEU A 178 22.93 30.21 -20.40
C LEU A 178 23.66 29.40 -19.32
N ALA A 179 23.01 28.36 -18.78
CA ALA A 179 23.57 27.51 -17.71
C ALA A 179 23.03 26.06 -17.77
N SER A 180 23.78 25.15 -17.15
CA SER A 180 23.40 23.75 -16.84
C SER A 180 23.89 23.47 -15.41
N PHE A 181 23.03 22.96 -14.51
CA PHE A 181 23.41 22.71 -13.11
C PHE A 181 22.55 21.65 -12.42
N GLY A 182 22.93 21.29 -11.17
CA GLY A 182 22.35 20.20 -10.38
C GLY A 182 22.94 18.83 -10.77
N THR A 183 23.30 18.00 -9.81
CA THR A 183 24.00 16.72 -10.05
C THR A 183 23.00 15.56 -10.11
N MET A 184 23.08 14.72 -11.16
CA MET A 184 22.33 13.45 -11.19
C MET A 184 22.86 12.49 -10.12
N ARG A 185 21.97 11.87 -9.35
CA ARG A 185 22.28 10.81 -8.39
C ARG A 185 22.51 9.47 -9.09
N GLU A 186 23.48 8.71 -8.62
CA GLU A 186 23.75 7.36 -9.13
C GLU A 186 23.14 6.30 -8.21
N PHE A 187 22.05 5.69 -8.65
CA PHE A 187 21.39 4.60 -7.91
C PHE A 187 21.82 3.23 -8.43
N ARG A 188 22.14 3.11 -9.73
CA ARG A 188 22.42 1.86 -10.45
C ARG A 188 23.55 2.04 -11.47
N ALA A 189 24.12 0.93 -11.95
CA ALA A 189 25.13 0.95 -13.01
C ALA A 189 24.60 1.37 -14.41
N SER A 190 23.28 1.39 -14.62
CA SER A 190 22.67 1.80 -15.90
C SER A 190 22.44 3.30 -15.94
N ALA A 191 23.22 4.01 -16.76
CA ALA A 191 23.07 5.45 -16.99
C ALA A 191 21.66 5.85 -17.46
N ALA A 192 20.97 4.98 -18.22
CA ALA A 192 19.59 5.23 -18.65
C ALA A 192 18.58 5.05 -17.49
N GLN A 193 18.82 4.11 -16.57
CA GLN A 193 18.01 3.98 -15.35
C GLN A 193 18.23 5.17 -14.42
N ASN A 194 19.49 5.59 -14.19
CA ASN A 194 19.79 6.79 -13.40
C ASN A 194 19.13 8.04 -14.02
N ARG A 195 19.19 8.21 -15.35
CA ARG A 195 18.51 9.33 -16.03
C ARG A 195 17.02 9.36 -15.70
N TRP A 196 16.35 8.20 -15.72
CA TRP A 196 14.92 8.09 -15.42
C TRP A 196 14.59 8.35 -13.94
N LEU A 197 15.35 7.75 -13.00
CA LEU A 197 15.18 7.99 -11.56
C LEU A 197 15.43 9.45 -11.16
N ASN A 198 16.25 10.18 -11.92
CA ASN A 198 16.51 11.59 -11.72
C ASN A 198 15.48 12.52 -12.38
N ILE A 199 14.50 12.03 -13.14
CA ILE A 199 13.46 12.89 -13.73
C ILE A 199 12.72 13.64 -12.61
N GLY A 200 12.58 14.95 -12.79
CA GLY A 200 12.04 15.87 -11.82
C GLY A 200 11.28 17.04 -12.44
N ASP A 201 10.37 17.60 -11.66
CA ASP A 201 9.50 18.72 -11.98
C ASP A 201 10.19 20.04 -11.59
N VAL A 202 10.00 21.12 -12.36
CA VAL A 202 10.57 22.44 -12.06
C VAL A 202 9.51 23.47 -11.70
N ALA A 203 9.64 24.05 -10.50
CA ALA A 203 8.82 25.17 -10.05
C ALA A 203 9.68 26.40 -9.75
N VAL A 204 9.11 27.60 -9.88
CA VAL A 204 9.81 28.88 -9.64
C VAL A 204 9.12 29.66 -8.53
N GLY A 205 9.91 30.07 -7.54
CA GLY A 205 9.49 30.92 -6.42
C GLY A 205 9.42 32.40 -6.80
N ARG A 206 8.79 33.18 -5.92
CA ARG A 206 8.52 34.61 -6.15
C ARG A 206 9.77 35.50 -6.23
N ARG A 207 10.96 35.00 -5.85
CA ARG A 207 12.25 35.70 -6.05
C ARG A 207 13.13 35.00 -7.10
N ASP A 208 12.51 34.29 -8.03
CA ASP A 208 13.17 33.45 -9.04
C ASP A 208 13.99 32.28 -8.44
N GLU A 209 13.69 31.87 -7.21
CA GLU A 209 14.25 30.65 -6.61
C GLU A 209 13.77 29.42 -7.41
N ILE A 210 14.67 28.58 -7.91
CA ILE A 210 14.30 27.41 -8.73
C ILE A 210 14.21 26.17 -7.84
N TYR A 211 13.09 25.45 -7.88
CA TYR A 211 12.87 24.21 -7.16
C TYR A 211 12.84 23.04 -8.13
N TYR A 212 13.72 22.06 -7.94
CA TYR A 212 13.74 20.80 -8.69
C TYR A 212 13.21 19.68 -7.80
N ILE A 213 12.06 19.10 -8.14
CA ILE A 213 11.34 18.12 -7.32
C ILE A 213 11.51 16.75 -7.97
N PHE A 214 12.24 15.83 -7.34
CA PHE A 214 12.44 14.50 -7.92
C PHE A 214 11.14 13.68 -7.95
N MET A 215 10.77 13.19 -9.13
CA MET A 215 9.50 12.49 -9.36
C MET A 215 9.62 10.97 -9.17
N HIS A 216 10.82 10.45 -9.38
CA HIS A 216 11.13 9.01 -9.45
C HIS A 216 12.31 8.57 -8.57
N SER A 217 12.92 9.50 -7.83
CA SER A 217 14.08 9.21 -6.98
C SER A 217 13.65 8.39 -5.76
N PRO A 218 14.29 7.23 -5.48
CA PRO A 218 14.09 6.50 -4.23
C PRO A 218 14.65 7.27 -3.01
N GLU A 219 15.36 8.38 -3.23
CA GLU A 219 15.64 9.43 -2.26
C GLU A 219 14.77 10.67 -2.60
N PRO A 220 13.46 10.66 -2.28
CA PRO A 220 12.54 11.69 -2.75
C PRO A 220 12.82 13.01 -2.03
N SER A 221 13.14 14.04 -2.82
CA SER A 221 13.74 15.28 -2.34
C SER A 221 13.45 16.45 -3.28
N ILE A 222 13.65 17.66 -2.76
CA ILE A 222 13.50 18.92 -3.47
C ILE A 222 14.82 19.69 -3.37
N LEU A 223 15.44 20.00 -4.50
CA LEU A 223 16.61 20.88 -4.56
C LEU A 223 16.16 22.32 -4.80
N LYS A 224 16.67 23.26 -4.00
CA LYS A 224 16.39 24.70 -4.14
C LYS A 224 17.64 25.42 -4.62
N PHE A 225 17.56 26.08 -5.76
CA PHE A 225 18.66 26.80 -6.41
C PHE A 225 18.45 28.31 -6.46
N SER A 226 19.54 29.06 -6.60
CA SER A 226 19.52 30.47 -7.01
C SER A 226 19.05 30.61 -8.47
N PRO A 227 18.63 31.80 -8.92
CA PRO A 227 18.30 32.06 -10.33
C PRO A 227 19.48 31.79 -11.31
N ASP A 228 20.71 31.73 -10.77
CA ASP A 228 21.95 31.61 -11.52
C ASP A 228 22.61 30.22 -11.37
N GLY A 229 22.07 29.35 -10.51
CA GLY A 229 22.37 27.90 -10.44
C GLY A 229 23.04 27.38 -9.18
N ASP A 230 23.27 28.23 -8.16
CA ASP A 230 23.87 27.80 -6.89
C ASP A 230 22.86 26.97 -6.07
N LEU A 231 23.27 25.81 -5.54
CA LEU A 231 22.42 25.04 -4.63
C LEU A 231 22.32 25.77 -3.28
N LEU A 232 21.11 26.21 -2.92
CA LEU A 232 20.81 26.94 -1.68
C LEU A 232 20.37 26.00 -0.56
N ALA A 233 19.61 24.94 -0.88
CA ALA A 233 19.16 23.93 0.07
C ALA A 233 18.71 22.63 -0.63
N GLU A 234 18.64 21.56 0.15
CA GLU A 234 17.92 20.33 -0.20
C GLU A 234 16.90 20.01 0.90
N PHE A 235 15.70 19.59 0.51
CA PHE A 235 14.62 19.22 1.43
C PHE A 235 14.17 17.79 1.17
N GLU A 236 14.05 16.98 2.23
CA GLU A 236 13.63 15.58 2.13
C GLU A 236 12.09 15.45 2.19
N ILE A 237 11.51 14.70 1.25
CA ILE A 237 10.06 14.50 1.17
C ILE A 237 9.68 13.36 2.13
N ARG A 238 9.22 13.70 3.35
CA ARG A 238 8.89 12.71 4.40
C ARG A 238 7.39 12.43 4.58
N GLY A 239 7.05 11.16 4.83
CA GLY A 239 5.72 10.70 5.25
C GLY A 239 5.68 9.18 5.49
N LYS A 240 4.60 8.67 6.12
CA LYS A 240 4.36 7.21 6.21
C LYS A 240 4.21 6.60 4.81
N TRP A 241 3.34 7.20 4.00
CA TRP A 241 3.09 6.81 2.61
C TRP A 241 4.32 6.92 1.69
N VAL A 242 5.19 7.91 1.89
CA VAL A 242 6.43 8.05 1.09
C VAL A 242 7.35 6.85 1.29
N ARG A 243 7.55 6.41 2.55
CA ARG A 243 8.39 5.25 2.87
C ARG A 243 7.90 3.99 2.16
N TYR A 244 6.59 3.78 2.09
CA TYR A 244 5.99 2.66 1.36
C TYR A 244 6.37 2.67 -0.13
N ILE A 245 6.16 3.78 -0.87
CA ILE A 245 6.51 3.81 -2.30
C ILE A 245 8.03 3.70 -2.52
N VAL A 246 8.84 4.30 -1.65
CA VAL A 246 10.31 4.18 -1.69
C VAL A 246 10.76 2.72 -1.53
N GLN A 247 10.17 1.97 -0.61
CA GLN A 247 10.45 0.53 -0.44
C GLN A 247 10.11 -0.24 -1.73
N ARG A 248 8.90 -0.06 -2.27
CA ARG A 248 8.47 -0.68 -3.55
C ARG A 248 9.38 -0.30 -4.72
N GLN A 249 9.91 0.93 -4.73
CA GLN A 249 10.89 1.39 -5.73
C GLN A 249 12.24 0.69 -5.59
N TRP A 250 12.73 0.43 -4.37
CA TRP A 250 13.96 -0.35 -4.15
C TRP A 250 13.78 -1.83 -4.50
N GLU A 251 12.69 -2.48 -4.08
CA GLU A 251 12.32 -3.85 -4.50
C GLU A 251 12.35 -4.00 -6.03
N SER A 252 11.66 -3.10 -6.74
CA SER A 252 11.59 -3.14 -8.21
C SER A 252 12.92 -2.82 -8.90
N LEU A 253 13.88 -2.21 -8.20
CA LEU A 253 15.24 -2.03 -8.70
C LEU A 253 16.07 -3.31 -8.48
N ALA A 254 16.00 -3.92 -7.30
CA ALA A 254 16.78 -5.10 -6.94
C ALA A 254 16.58 -6.29 -7.90
N MET A 255 15.37 -6.49 -8.42
CA MET A 255 15.00 -7.64 -9.27
C MET A 255 15.67 -7.73 -10.66
N GLU A 256 16.54 -6.79 -11.05
CA GLU A 256 17.43 -6.69 -12.24
C GLU A 256 16.92 -7.07 -13.66
N SER A 257 15.66 -7.46 -13.81
CA SER A 257 15.11 -8.11 -15.00
C SER A 257 14.18 -7.21 -15.82
N LYS A 258 13.93 -5.98 -15.36
CA LYS A 258 13.05 -4.99 -16.02
C LYS A 258 13.90 -3.88 -16.63
N GLY A 259 13.38 -3.29 -17.72
CA GLY A 259 14.03 -2.18 -18.43
C GLY A 259 13.97 -0.85 -17.67
N VAL A 260 14.32 0.25 -18.35
CA VAL A 260 14.30 1.59 -17.76
C VAL A 260 12.90 1.95 -17.24
N GLY A 261 12.76 2.15 -15.93
CA GLY A 261 11.47 2.47 -15.31
C GLY A 261 11.41 2.24 -13.79
N GLY A 262 10.19 2.26 -13.25
CA GLY A 262 9.89 2.19 -11.81
C GLY A 262 8.51 2.79 -11.50
N PHE A 263 8.33 3.30 -10.29
CA PHE A 263 7.13 3.99 -9.81
C PHE A 263 7.27 5.52 -9.89
N HIS A 264 6.15 6.24 -9.81
CA HIS A 264 6.15 7.64 -9.42
C HIS A 264 6.11 7.71 -7.89
N ILE A 265 7.04 8.46 -7.28
CA ILE A 265 7.01 8.77 -5.84
C ILE A 265 6.40 10.15 -5.60
N VAL A 266 6.53 11.07 -6.57
CA VAL A 266 5.84 12.36 -6.62
C VAL A 266 5.04 12.45 -7.93
N ALA A 267 3.83 13.00 -7.86
CA ALA A 267 2.90 13.18 -8.99
C ALA A 267 2.96 14.59 -9.62
N GLY A 268 3.65 15.52 -8.95
CA GLY A 268 3.97 16.89 -9.39
C GLY A 268 4.06 17.84 -8.21
N GLY A 269 4.59 19.05 -8.44
CA GLY A 269 4.69 20.07 -7.39
C GLY A 269 4.44 21.49 -7.86
N SER A 270 4.22 22.39 -6.91
CA SER A 270 3.90 23.80 -7.21
C SER A 270 4.30 24.70 -6.04
N VAL A 271 4.76 25.92 -6.33
CA VAL A 271 5.11 26.92 -5.31
C VAL A 271 4.03 27.99 -5.27
N ASP A 272 3.43 28.18 -4.11
CA ASP A 272 2.38 29.19 -3.91
C ASP A 272 2.99 30.60 -3.85
N ALA A 273 2.91 31.36 -4.94
CA ALA A 273 3.54 32.68 -5.05
C ALA A 273 3.08 33.70 -3.98
N ALA A 274 1.94 33.46 -3.30
CA ALA A 274 1.46 34.29 -2.20
C ALA A 274 2.25 34.07 -0.90
N SER A 275 2.53 32.81 -0.54
CA SER A 275 3.13 32.40 0.74
C SER A 275 4.61 31.99 0.62
N GLY A 276 5.05 31.57 -0.57
CA GLY A 276 6.33 30.90 -0.82
C GLY A 276 6.32 29.41 -0.45
N HIS A 277 5.20 28.86 0.00
CA HIS A 277 5.09 27.46 0.42
C HIS A 277 5.19 26.51 -0.79
N ILE A 278 5.86 25.38 -0.59
CA ILE A 278 6.08 24.34 -1.59
C ILE A 278 5.03 23.25 -1.38
N TRP A 279 4.21 23.00 -2.39
CA TRP A 279 3.17 21.99 -2.36
C TRP A 279 3.58 20.81 -3.25
N VAL A 280 3.43 19.59 -2.74
CA VAL A 280 3.88 18.35 -3.39
C VAL A 280 2.75 17.33 -3.36
N ALA A 281 2.28 16.88 -4.52
CA ALA A 281 1.28 15.83 -4.62
C ALA A 281 1.95 14.45 -4.68
N LEU A 282 1.53 13.52 -3.82
CA LEU A 282 2.01 12.14 -3.83
C LEU A 282 0.93 11.21 -4.41
N PRO A 283 1.27 10.32 -5.37
CA PRO A 283 0.31 9.38 -5.95
C PRO A 283 -0.11 8.33 -4.91
N GLY A 284 -1.40 7.99 -4.84
CA GLY A 284 -2.00 7.30 -3.69
C GLY A 284 -2.44 5.86 -3.95
N SER A 285 -2.87 5.16 -2.90
CA SER A 285 -3.59 3.89 -3.01
C SER A 285 -5.11 4.11 -3.11
N GLU A 286 -5.86 3.06 -3.45
CA GLU A 286 -7.33 3.15 -3.54
C GLU A 286 -8.05 3.40 -2.20
N MET A 287 -7.36 3.26 -1.06
CA MET A 287 -7.95 3.45 0.29
C MET A 287 -7.19 4.43 1.21
N SER A 288 -5.96 4.85 0.87
CA SER A 288 -5.34 6.05 1.46
C SER A 288 -5.70 7.32 0.69
N GLY A 289 -5.95 7.21 -0.62
CA GLY A 289 -6.09 8.34 -1.54
C GLY A 289 -4.76 9.07 -1.74
N GLU A 290 -4.76 10.10 -2.60
CA GLU A 290 -3.61 11.01 -2.65
C GLU A 290 -3.59 11.98 -1.48
N VAL A 291 -2.37 12.16 -0.99
CA VAL A 291 -2.02 13.22 -0.05
C VAL A 291 -1.24 14.32 -0.77
N VAL A 292 -1.53 15.57 -0.43
CA VAL A 292 -0.69 16.71 -0.79
C VAL A 292 0.06 17.13 0.47
N HIS A 293 1.38 17.19 0.40
CA HIS A 293 2.21 17.76 1.46
C HIS A 293 2.42 19.25 1.21
N GLU A 294 2.40 20.03 2.28
CA GLU A 294 2.76 21.45 2.30
C GLU A 294 4.05 21.63 3.11
N TYR A 295 5.02 22.32 2.52
CA TYR A 295 6.30 22.67 3.14
C TYR A 295 6.51 24.18 3.17
N SER A 296 7.16 24.67 4.22
CA SER A 296 7.61 26.06 4.31
C SER A 296 8.71 26.38 3.27
N PRO A 297 9.02 27.66 3.01
CA PRO A 297 10.12 28.05 2.11
C PRO A 297 11.51 27.54 2.56
N GLU A 298 11.64 27.14 3.83
CA GLU A 298 12.81 26.55 4.49
C GLU A 298 12.79 25.00 4.50
N GLY A 299 11.75 24.37 3.93
CA GLY A 299 11.67 22.92 3.77
C GLY A 299 11.07 22.14 4.94
N LEU A 300 10.59 22.80 6.00
CA LEU A 300 9.87 22.12 7.08
C LEU A 300 8.47 21.75 6.57
N LYS A 301 8.06 20.48 6.75
CA LYS A 301 6.68 20.05 6.48
C LYS A 301 5.73 20.68 7.51
N ILE A 302 4.67 21.33 7.03
CA ILE A 302 3.69 22.09 7.83
C ILE A 302 2.23 21.66 7.58
N GLY A 303 2.00 20.80 6.59
CA GLY A 303 0.68 20.21 6.33
C GLY A 303 0.75 18.90 5.55
N GLU A 304 -0.27 18.06 5.75
CA GLU A 304 -0.60 16.88 4.96
C GLU A 304 -2.12 16.88 4.74
N TYR A 305 -2.57 16.74 3.50
CA TYR A 305 -3.96 16.94 3.11
C TYR A 305 -4.45 15.82 2.19
N ALA A 306 -5.46 15.05 2.61
CA ALA A 306 -6.14 14.10 1.71
C ALA A 306 -7.23 14.79 0.88
N LEU A 307 -7.39 14.40 -0.39
CA LEU A 307 -8.27 15.07 -1.35
C LEU A 307 -9.55 14.27 -1.67
N LEU A 308 -10.72 14.90 -1.44
CA LEU A 308 -12.05 14.32 -1.64
C LEU A 308 -12.85 14.96 -2.79
N ILE A 309 -13.41 14.15 -3.68
CA ILE A 309 -14.52 14.53 -4.57
C ILE A 309 -15.86 14.11 -3.94
N GLY A 310 -16.81 15.03 -3.88
CA GLY A 310 -18.18 14.74 -3.45
C GLY A 310 -18.25 14.39 -1.96
N SER A 311 -19.03 13.36 -1.62
CA SER A 311 -19.29 12.97 -0.23
C SER A 311 -18.17 12.12 0.40
N ARG A 312 -17.65 11.11 -0.33
CA ARG A 312 -16.68 10.11 0.17
C ARG A 312 -15.68 9.59 -0.87
N LYS A 313 -15.63 10.10 -2.11
CA LYS A 313 -14.71 9.56 -3.13
C LYS A 313 -13.33 10.22 -3.01
N LEU A 314 -12.32 9.44 -2.64
CA LEU A 314 -10.91 9.84 -2.73
C LEU A 314 -10.52 10.11 -4.20
N LEU A 315 -9.59 11.05 -4.40
CA LEU A 315 -9.13 11.46 -5.74
C LEU A 315 -8.27 10.37 -6.43
N ARG A 316 -7.87 10.64 -7.68
CA ARG A 316 -6.76 9.96 -8.38
C ARG A 316 -5.85 10.96 -9.12
N ILE A 317 -5.08 11.78 -8.39
CA ILE A 317 -4.00 12.65 -8.93
C ILE A 317 -2.92 11.79 -9.58
N ALA A 318 -2.53 12.12 -10.82
CA ALA A 318 -1.40 11.42 -11.45
C ALA A 318 -0.65 12.22 -12.53
N LYS A 319 -0.95 13.51 -12.72
CA LYS A 319 -0.35 14.34 -13.79
C LYS A 319 0.23 15.69 -13.35
N GLY A 320 -0.14 16.19 -12.17
CA GLY A 320 0.42 17.42 -11.60
C GLY A 320 -0.57 18.22 -10.74
N ILE A 321 -0.04 19.25 -10.07
CA ILE A 321 -0.80 20.24 -9.31
C ILE A 321 -0.33 21.65 -9.65
N LEU A 322 -1.23 22.62 -9.47
CA LEU A 322 -0.97 24.05 -9.58
C LEU A 322 -1.61 24.77 -8.39
N VAL A 323 -0.82 25.48 -7.59
CA VAL A 323 -1.34 26.22 -6.42
C VAL A 323 -1.37 27.72 -6.72
N THR A 324 -2.49 28.36 -6.40
CA THR A 324 -2.69 29.81 -6.56
C THR A 324 -3.37 30.40 -5.33
N GLU A 325 -3.59 31.72 -5.31
CA GLU A 325 -4.45 32.37 -4.30
C GLU A 325 -5.87 31.78 -4.22
N GLY A 326 -6.39 31.21 -5.32
CA GLY A 326 -7.75 30.67 -5.39
C GLY A 326 -7.90 29.25 -4.86
N GLY A 327 -6.80 28.51 -4.68
CA GLY A 327 -6.82 27.12 -4.24
C GLY A 327 -5.72 26.26 -4.88
N ILE A 328 -5.82 24.95 -4.64
CA ILE A 328 -5.04 23.89 -5.27
C ILE A 328 -5.83 23.37 -6.46
N TYR A 329 -5.24 23.43 -7.66
CA TYR A 329 -5.78 22.87 -8.90
C TYR A 329 -5.07 21.55 -9.17
N VAL A 330 -5.83 20.49 -9.40
CA VAL A 330 -5.31 19.13 -9.31
C VAL A 330 -5.73 18.30 -10.52
N VAL A 331 -4.74 17.76 -11.25
CA VAL A 331 -4.96 17.03 -12.51
C VAL A 331 -4.91 15.52 -12.28
N THR A 332 -6.03 14.85 -12.58
CA THR A 332 -6.17 13.40 -12.40
C THR A 332 -5.46 12.60 -13.50
N SER A 333 -5.30 11.29 -13.27
CA SER A 333 -4.90 10.32 -14.30
C SER A 333 -5.78 10.40 -15.56
N GLU A 334 -7.08 10.58 -15.39
CA GLU A 334 -8.06 10.80 -16.46
C GLU A 334 -7.92 12.16 -17.18
N GLY A 335 -7.04 13.06 -16.72
CA GLY A 335 -6.88 14.41 -17.26
C GLY A 335 -8.02 15.37 -16.89
N ARG A 336 -8.81 15.07 -15.85
CA ARG A 336 -9.79 16.02 -15.30
C ARG A 336 -9.09 16.95 -14.31
N THR A 337 -9.49 18.21 -14.25
CA THR A 337 -8.99 19.15 -13.22
C THR A 337 -10.06 19.44 -12.18
N TYR A 338 -9.69 19.39 -10.90
CA TYR A 338 -10.56 19.76 -9.77
C TYR A 338 -9.93 20.90 -8.95
N LEU A 339 -10.77 21.77 -8.40
CA LEU A 339 -10.37 22.87 -7.52
C LEU A 339 -10.66 22.53 -6.06
N PHE A 340 -9.62 22.59 -5.22
CA PHE A 340 -9.67 22.46 -3.77
C PHE A 340 -9.32 23.83 -3.15
N PRO A 341 -10.27 24.55 -2.54
CA PRO A 341 -9.96 25.85 -1.93
C PRO A 341 -9.06 25.70 -0.69
N LYS A 342 -8.14 26.64 -0.47
CA LYS A 342 -7.25 26.68 0.71
C LYS A 342 -7.90 27.33 1.95
N ALA A 343 -9.23 27.47 1.97
CA ALA A 343 -9.93 28.13 3.08
C ALA A 343 -10.21 27.14 4.23
N ALA A 344 -10.25 27.64 5.46
CA ALA A 344 -10.61 26.82 6.63
C ALA A 344 -11.99 26.16 6.46
N SER A 345 -12.96 26.86 5.86
CA SER A 345 -14.31 26.34 5.55
C SER A 345 -14.36 25.24 4.47
N SER A 346 -13.21 24.85 3.92
CA SER A 346 -13.04 23.73 2.98
C SER A 346 -12.09 22.65 3.50
N VAL A 347 -11.48 22.88 4.67
CA VAL A 347 -10.91 21.82 5.51
C VAL A 347 -12.08 21.18 6.24
N VAL A 348 -12.31 19.91 6.00
CA VAL A 348 -13.10 19.07 6.89
C VAL A 348 -12.13 18.59 7.96
N GLU A 349 -12.13 19.26 9.11
CA GLU A 349 -11.66 18.64 10.35
C GLU A 349 -12.56 17.42 10.60
N LEU A 350 -11.98 16.30 11.07
CA LEU A 350 -12.77 15.14 11.45
C LEU A 350 -13.51 15.48 12.75
N GLU A 351 -14.77 15.89 12.62
CA GLU A 351 -15.65 16.19 13.75
C GLU A 351 -15.70 14.99 14.70
N SER A 352 -15.07 15.14 15.87
CA SER A 352 -15.33 14.26 17.01
C SER A 352 -16.77 14.54 17.46
N GLU A 353 -17.71 13.67 17.09
CA GLU A 353 -19.14 13.85 17.35
C GLU A 353 -19.40 14.21 18.82
N GLU A 354 -20.16 15.29 19.06
CA GLU A 354 -20.44 15.75 20.43
C GLU A 354 -21.27 14.71 21.20
N VAL A 355 -21.00 14.63 22.51
CA VAL A 355 -21.60 13.66 23.43
C VAL A 355 -23.09 13.96 23.66
N GLU A 356 -23.95 13.41 22.81
CA GLU A 356 -25.41 13.45 23.01
C GLU A 356 -25.84 12.39 24.03
N ASN A 357 -26.22 12.85 25.23
CA ASN A 357 -26.59 12.02 26.38
C ASN A 357 -27.51 10.83 26.04
N CYS A 358 -27.26 9.70 26.70
CA CYS A 358 -28.04 8.48 26.49
C CYS A 358 -29.54 8.65 26.78
N PRO A 359 -30.43 8.16 25.90
CA PRO A 359 -31.86 7.98 26.19
C PRO A 359 -32.11 7.18 27.47
N PRO A 360 -33.30 7.28 28.09
CA PRO A 360 -33.65 6.44 29.24
C PRO A 360 -33.59 4.94 28.88
N PRO A 361 -33.24 4.06 29.83
CA PRO A 361 -33.05 2.64 29.57
C PRO A 361 -34.35 1.95 29.12
N ALA A 362 -34.22 1.09 28.12
CA ALA A 362 -35.25 0.20 27.62
C ALA A 362 -35.09 -1.21 28.21
N ASP A 363 -36.20 -1.82 28.63
CA ASP A 363 -36.24 -3.22 29.04
C ASP A 363 -35.94 -4.15 27.85
N TYR A 364 -35.25 -5.26 28.13
CA TYR A 364 -34.94 -6.29 27.15
C TYR A 364 -34.96 -7.68 27.79
N SER A 365 -35.61 -8.63 27.12
CA SER A 365 -35.64 -10.04 27.51
C SER A 365 -35.80 -10.91 26.27
N CYS A 366 -34.80 -11.73 25.96
CA CYS A 366 -34.90 -12.69 24.86
C CYS A 366 -34.34 -14.05 25.26
N SER A 367 -35.24 -15.04 25.33
CA SER A 367 -34.91 -16.43 25.61
C SER A 367 -36.03 -17.33 25.10
N ASN A 368 -35.70 -18.48 24.51
CA ASN A 368 -36.69 -19.43 24.01
C ASN A 368 -36.60 -20.80 24.73
N PRO A 369 -37.69 -21.32 25.31
CA PRO A 369 -37.73 -22.67 25.88
C PRO A 369 -37.56 -23.76 24.80
N CYS A 370 -36.56 -24.61 24.95
CA CYS A 370 -36.23 -25.66 23.99
C CYS A 370 -36.94 -27.00 24.32
N ALA A 371 -37.24 -27.78 23.28
CA ALA A 371 -37.82 -29.11 23.43
C ALA A 371 -36.85 -30.07 24.15
N GLY A 372 -37.16 -30.38 25.42
CA GLY A 372 -36.27 -31.12 26.32
C GLY A 372 -36.03 -30.44 27.67
N GLY A 373 -36.47 -29.19 27.84
CA GLY A 373 -36.38 -28.44 29.11
C GLY A 373 -35.12 -27.59 29.26
N SER A 374 -34.28 -27.51 28.22
CA SER A 374 -33.23 -26.51 28.10
C SER A 374 -33.78 -25.14 27.66
N LEU A 375 -32.96 -24.09 27.76
CA LEU A 375 -33.33 -22.71 27.42
C LEU A 375 -32.25 -22.10 26.53
N ALA A 376 -32.61 -21.65 25.32
CA ALA A 376 -31.77 -20.74 24.55
C ALA A 376 -31.90 -19.34 25.20
N ASN A 377 -30.81 -18.76 25.71
CA ASN A 377 -30.88 -17.56 26.56
C ASN A 377 -29.97 -16.44 26.06
N CYS A 378 -30.41 -15.80 24.97
CA CYS A 378 -29.72 -14.67 24.34
C CYS A 378 -29.52 -13.49 25.33
N LYS A 379 -30.46 -13.26 26.25
CA LYS A 379 -30.33 -12.21 27.27
C LYS A 379 -29.09 -12.40 28.16
N ALA A 380 -28.74 -13.63 28.53
CA ALA A 380 -27.56 -13.88 29.37
C ALA A 380 -26.24 -13.57 28.65
N ASP A 381 -26.20 -13.74 27.32
CA ASP A 381 -25.03 -13.41 26.51
C ASP A 381 -24.92 -11.89 26.28
N VAL A 382 -26.05 -11.21 26.05
CA VAL A 382 -26.12 -9.73 26.10
C VAL A 382 -25.65 -9.19 27.46
N ASP A 383 -26.06 -9.82 28.56
CA ASP A 383 -25.69 -9.40 29.92
C ASP A 383 -24.18 -9.59 30.22
N LEU A 384 -23.50 -10.49 29.51
CA LEU A 384 -22.04 -10.68 29.59
C LEU A 384 -21.26 -9.65 28.77
N HIS A 385 -21.83 -9.18 27.65
CA HIS A 385 -21.19 -8.19 26.76
C HIS A 385 -21.53 -6.74 27.11
N LYS A 386 -22.41 -6.53 28.09
CA LYS A 386 -22.79 -5.21 28.59
C LYS A 386 -21.69 -4.64 29.51
N GLY A 387 -21.12 -3.50 29.17
CA GLY A 387 -20.15 -2.78 30.00
C GLY A 387 -20.75 -2.23 31.30
N PRO A 388 -19.90 -1.93 32.31
CA PRO A 388 -20.36 -1.53 33.64
C PRO A 388 -21.14 -0.21 33.67
N ASN A 389 -20.91 0.67 32.67
CA ASN A 389 -21.56 1.97 32.55
C ASN A 389 -22.61 2.01 31.41
N ASP A 390 -22.82 0.89 30.70
CA ASP A 390 -23.78 0.83 29.60
C ASP A 390 -25.23 0.77 30.10
N ILE A 391 -26.13 1.41 29.37
CA ILE A 391 -27.56 1.13 29.41
C ILE A 391 -28.05 0.67 28.04
N VAL A 392 -28.96 -0.31 28.01
CA VAL A 392 -29.67 -0.67 26.77
C VAL A 392 -30.70 0.41 26.50
N ILE A 393 -30.63 1.05 25.33
CA ILE A 393 -31.52 2.13 24.89
C ILE A 393 -32.49 1.70 23.77
N GLY A 394 -32.32 0.48 23.27
CA GLY A 394 -33.23 -0.18 22.33
C GLY A 394 -32.91 -1.67 22.23
N SER A 395 -33.93 -2.50 21.99
CA SER A 395 -33.72 -3.92 21.72
C SER A 395 -34.73 -4.48 20.71
N THR A 396 -34.31 -5.51 19.99
CA THR A 396 -35.18 -6.42 19.24
C THR A 396 -34.96 -7.85 19.75
N CYS A 397 -36.01 -8.65 19.73
CA CYS A 397 -35.97 -10.05 20.11
C CYS A 397 -36.83 -10.87 19.16
N ALA A 398 -36.31 -12.01 18.73
CA ALA A 398 -37.03 -13.00 17.95
C ALA A 398 -36.74 -14.41 18.52
N VAL A 399 -37.73 -15.30 18.45
CA VAL A 399 -37.68 -16.63 19.07
C VAL A 399 -38.34 -17.68 18.19
N GLY A 400 -37.91 -18.94 18.32
CA GLY A 400 -38.46 -20.04 17.53
C GLY A 400 -38.16 -19.87 16.04
N ALA A 401 -39.19 -19.99 15.20
CA ALA A 401 -39.05 -19.88 13.74
C ALA A 401 -38.78 -18.44 13.25
N ASP A 402 -39.08 -17.43 14.06
CA ASP A 402 -38.87 -16.02 13.69
C ASP A 402 -37.43 -15.55 13.99
N ALA A 403 -36.64 -16.33 14.72
CA ALA A 403 -35.26 -16.00 15.10
C ALA A 403 -34.29 -16.16 13.91
N PRO A 404 -33.77 -15.06 13.32
CA PRO A 404 -32.86 -15.15 12.18
C PRO A 404 -31.57 -15.87 12.58
N GLN A 405 -30.96 -16.59 11.63
CA GLN A 405 -29.73 -17.38 11.83
C GLN A 405 -29.82 -18.54 12.85
N SER A 406 -30.97 -18.73 13.53
CA SER A 406 -31.19 -19.88 14.42
C SER A 406 -31.69 -21.10 13.64
N THR A 407 -30.86 -22.14 13.54
CA THR A 407 -31.13 -23.36 12.75
C THR A 407 -32.05 -24.35 13.46
N ASN A 408 -32.10 -24.33 14.79
CA ASN A 408 -32.90 -25.26 15.62
C ASN A 408 -34.08 -24.57 16.36
N GLY A 409 -34.45 -23.35 15.98
CA GLY A 409 -35.57 -22.61 16.60
C GLY A 409 -35.26 -22.10 18.02
N GLY A 410 -34.11 -21.44 18.19
CA GLY A 410 -33.65 -20.86 19.44
C GLY A 410 -34.16 -19.43 19.68
N CYS A 411 -33.24 -18.50 19.94
CA CYS A 411 -33.51 -17.06 19.99
C CYS A 411 -32.46 -16.27 19.21
N ALA A 412 -32.81 -15.04 18.84
CA ALA A 412 -31.91 -14.01 18.32
C ALA A 412 -32.28 -12.66 18.95
N GLN A 413 -31.27 -11.90 19.37
CA GLN A 413 -31.43 -10.62 20.04
C GLN A 413 -30.40 -9.60 19.55
N THR A 414 -30.87 -8.42 19.17
CA THR A 414 -30.01 -7.24 19.02
C THR A 414 -30.35 -6.25 20.13
N VAL A 415 -29.33 -5.67 20.75
CA VAL A 415 -29.48 -4.50 21.63
C VAL A 415 -28.59 -3.36 21.16
N THR A 416 -29.03 -2.13 21.41
CA THR A 416 -28.17 -0.95 21.35
C THR A 416 -27.87 -0.52 22.77
N PHE A 417 -26.61 -0.63 23.16
CA PHE A 417 -26.07 -0.04 24.38
C PHE A 417 -25.77 1.46 24.17
N CYS A 418 -25.68 2.19 25.27
CA CYS A 418 -25.15 3.54 25.33
C CYS A 418 -24.41 3.71 26.67
N ASP A 419 -23.12 4.05 26.59
CA ASP A 419 -22.27 4.27 27.76
C ASP A 419 -22.64 5.62 28.42
N LEU A 420 -23.10 5.57 29.67
CA LEU A 420 -23.46 6.75 30.47
C LEU A 420 -22.28 7.72 30.72
N THR A 421 -21.05 7.28 30.47
CA THR A 421 -19.81 8.07 30.64
C THR A 421 -19.43 8.86 29.40
N THR A 422 -19.65 8.29 28.21
CA THR A 422 -19.18 8.85 26.92
C THR A 422 -20.30 9.16 25.93
N GLY A 423 -21.56 8.80 26.23
CA GLY A 423 -22.69 8.88 25.30
C GLY A 423 -22.58 7.94 24.09
N LYS A 424 -21.49 7.18 23.98
CA LYS A 424 -21.19 6.35 22.82
C LYS A 424 -22.20 5.21 22.72
N ARG A 425 -22.92 5.16 21.60
CA ARG A 425 -23.88 4.10 21.29
C ARG A 425 -23.15 2.97 20.57
N SER A 426 -23.42 1.73 20.97
CA SER A 426 -22.89 0.52 20.33
C SER A 426 -24.01 -0.50 20.15
N THR A 427 -23.99 -1.28 19.07
CA THR A 427 -25.02 -2.29 18.81
C THR A 427 -24.40 -3.67 18.88
N TYR A 428 -24.97 -4.54 19.71
CA TYR A 428 -24.54 -5.90 19.93
C TYR A 428 -25.66 -6.87 19.53
N SER A 429 -25.33 -7.86 18.71
CA SER A 429 -26.24 -8.90 18.23
C SER A 429 -25.74 -10.28 18.66
N THR A 430 -26.63 -11.12 19.17
CA THR A 430 -26.35 -12.52 19.52
C THR A 430 -27.52 -13.41 19.08
N SER A 431 -27.22 -14.69 18.82
CA SER A 431 -28.24 -15.73 18.67
C SER A 431 -27.80 -16.99 19.41
N ALA A 432 -28.75 -17.68 20.02
CA ALA A 432 -28.51 -18.91 20.76
C ALA A 432 -29.43 -20.01 20.20
N ASN A 433 -28.85 -21.07 19.68
CA ASN A 433 -29.58 -22.21 19.13
C ASN A 433 -30.09 -23.16 20.22
N CYS A 434 -31.24 -23.79 19.99
CA CYS A 434 -31.61 -24.97 20.78
C CYS A 434 -30.68 -26.15 20.44
N PRO A 435 -30.22 -26.94 21.43
CA PRO A 435 -29.32 -28.06 21.19
C PRO A 435 -30.01 -29.16 20.37
N PRO A 436 -29.28 -29.82 19.44
CA PRO A 436 -29.85 -30.89 18.61
C PRO A 436 -30.25 -32.11 19.47
N ARG A 437 -31.26 -32.87 19.00
CA ARG A 437 -31.67 -34.12 19.66
C ARG A 437 -30.58 -35.19 19.49
N PRO A 438 -30.22 -35.93 20.56
CA PRO A 438 -29.20 -36.97 20.49
C PRO A 438 -29.78 -38.29 19.95
N GLU A 439 -29.73 -38.47 18.63
CA GLU A 439 -29.88 -39.77 17.95
C GLU A 439 -28.64 -40.01 17.08
N GLY A 440 -28.16 -41.26 16.95
CA GLY A 440 -26.72 -41.51 16.76
C GLY A 440 -26.27 -42.49 15.66
N ARG A 441 -25.02 -42.25 15.23
CA ARG A 441 -24.11 -43.11 14.41
C ARG A 441 -24.48 -43.36 12.93
N ALA A 442 -23.68 -42.79 12.02
CA ALA A 442 -22.86 -43.55 11.06
C ALA A 442 -21.86 -42.61 10.32
N TYR A 443 -20.74 -43.17 9.83
CA TYR A 443 -19.82 -42.50 8.88
C TYR A 443 -20.08 -43.04 7.46
N ALA A 444 -20.16 -42.16 6.46
CA ALA A 444 -19.83 -42.42 5.05
C ALA A 444 -19.75 -41.09 4.28
N ASN A 445 -18.77 -40.95 3.37
CA ASN A 445 -18.64 -39.77 2.51
C ASN A 445 -19.66 -39.78 1.36
N CYS A 446 -20.15 -38.59 0.99
CA CYS A 446 -20.32 -38.16 -0.39
C CYS A 446 -20.00 -36.66 -0.48
N ASP A 447 -19.55 -36.21 -1.65
CA ASP A 447 -19.12 -34.85 -1.97
C ASP A 447 -19.97 -34.31 -3.13
N ASP A 448 -20.68 -33.19 -2.90
CA ASP A 448 -20.89 -32.15 -3.91
C ASP A 448 -21.04 -30.76 -3.23
N ARG A 449 -21.25 -29.71 -4.03
CA ARG A 449 -20.95 -28.30 -3.69
C ARG A 449 -22.10 -27.36 -4.07
N ILE A 450 -22.05 -26.14 -3.47
CA ILE A 450 -22.69 -24.86 -3.86
C ILE A 450 -23.97 -24.46 -3.10
N ASP A 451 -23.81 -23.50 -2.18
CA ASP A 451 -24.71 -22.35 -1.95
C ASP A 451 -24.00 -21.18 -1.20
N ASN A 452 -22.97 -20.54 -1.79
CA ASN A 452 -23.17 -19.31 -2.58
C ASN A 452 -24.16 -18.30 -1.96
N ASP A 453 -23.76 -17.65 -0.87
CA ASP A 453 -24.48 -16.54 -0.22
C ASP A 453 -23.95 -15.13 -0.61
N GLY A 454 -22.75 -15.05 -1.19
CA GLY A 454 -22.23 -13.85 -1.85
C GLY A 454 -21.48 -12.86 -0.95
N ASP A 455 -20.99 -13.32 0.20
CA ASP A 455 -20.06 -12.57 1.05
C ASP A 455 -18.66 -12.43 0.40
N TRP A 456 -17.88 -11.46 0.87
CA TRP A 456 -16.44 -11.29 0.59
C TRP A 456 -15.56 -11.78 1.74
N LEU A 457 -16.15 -12.34 2.80
CA LEU A 457 -15.43 -13.02 3.88
C LEU A 457 -15.13 -14.47 3.49
N VAL A 458 -13.88 -14.88 3.68
CA VAL A 458 -13.39 -16.22 3.32
C VAL A 458 -13.97 -17.28 4.26
N ASP A 459 -14.35 -18.43 3.70
CA ASP A 459 -14.81 -19.60 4.46
C ASP A 459 -13.71 -20.09 5.42
N TYR A 460 -14.07 -20.28 6.69
CA TYR A 460 -13.12 -20.50 7.78
C TYR A 460 -12.80 -21.97 8.06
N ASP A 461 -13.42 -22.91 7.34
CA ASP A 461 -13.24 -24.35 7.55
C ASP A 461 -12.18 -25.03 6.63
N ASP A 462 -11.67 -24.35 5.60
CA ASP A 462 -10.58 -24.86 4.74
C ASP A 462 -9.19 -24.64 5.39
N GLU A 463 -8.53 -25.73 5.81
CA GLU A 463 -7.27 -25.66 6.59
C GLU A 463 -6.07 -25.10 5.82
N ASP A 464 -6.05 -25.23 4.50
CA ASP A 464 -4.84 -25.06 3.69
C ASP A 464 -4.51 -23.59 3.33
N TYR A 465 -5.39 -22.63 3.67
CA TYR A 465 -5.27 -21.21 3.26
C TYR A 465 -5.00 -20.20 4.40
N LEU A 466 -4.86 -20.62 5.66
CA LEU A 466 -4.81 -19.67 6.79
C LEU A 466 -3.41 -19.48 7.38
N ALA A 467 -2.87 -18.26 7.33
CA ALA A 467 -1.56 -17.92 7.89
C ALA A 467 -1.47 -18.22 9.40
N SER A 468 -0.73 -19.27 9.76
CA SER A 468 -0.75 -19.90 11.10
C SER A 468 0.59 -19.89 11.87
N PRO A 469 1.27 -18.76 12.06
CA PRO A 469 2.52 -18.74 12.80
C PRO A 469 2.37 -19.11 14.29
N ILE A 470 3.44 -19.63 14.88
CA ILE A 470 3.59 -19.75 16.33
C ILE A 470 3.96 -18.39 16.92
N LEU A 471 3.22 -17.97 17.94
CA LEU A 471 3.57 -16.86 18.83
C LEU A 471 3.78 -17.33 20.27
N ILE A 472 4.60 -16.60 21.02
CA ILE A 472 4.88 -16.81 22.44
C ILE A 472 4.73 -15.48 23.19
N ASP A 473 3.86 -15.47 24.20
CA ASP A 473 3.76 -14.47 25.27
C ASP A 473 5.01 -14.58 26.18
N VAL A 474 5.81 -13.51 26.24
CA VAL A 474 7.14 -13.46 26.87
C VAL A 474 7.12 -12.76 28.24
N ALA A 475 6.22 -11.79 28.45
CA ALA A 475 6.10 -10.98 29.65
C ALA A 475 5.13 -11.60 30.67
N GLY A 476 3.93 -12.04 30.25
CA GLY A 476 3.01 -12.89 31.03
C GLY A 476 1.63 -12.31 31.32
N ASP A 477 1.33 -11.21 30.64
CA ASP A 477 0.09 -10.43 30.69
C ASP A 477 -0.94 -10.89 29.63
N GLY A 478 -0.52 -11.67 28.65
CA GLY A 478 -1.35 -12.26 27.60
C GLY A 478 -1.01 -11.77 26.20
N PHE A 479 -1.62 -12.39 25.20
CA PHE A 479 -1.36 -12.05 23.79
C PHE A 479 -2.08 -10.76 23.38
N HIS A 480 -1.32 -9.79 22.87
CA HIS A 480 -1.73 -8.47 22.41
C HIS A 480 -1.52 -8.38 20.88
N LEU A 481 -2.50 -8.86 20.12
CA LEU A 481 -2.44 -8.90 18.66
C LEU A 481 -3.22 -7.75 18.01
N ALA A 482 -2.77 -7.33 16.85
CA ALA A 482 -3.47 -6.44 15.94
C ALA A 482 -4.30 -7.23 14.91
N GLY A 483 -5.28 -6.56 14.30
CA GLY A 483 -6.02 -7.05 13.14
C GLY A 483 -5.93 -6.08 11.97
N LEU A 484 -6.82 -6.21 10.99
CA LEU A 484 -6.81 -5.40 9.76
C LEU A 484 -7.05 -3.88 9.96
N SER A 485 -7.32 -3.43 11.20
CA SER A 485 -7.32 -2.02 11.60
C SER A 485 -5.92 -1.42 11.76
N GLU A 486 -4.94 -2.25 12.12
CA GLU A 486 -3.52 -1.93 12.28
C GLU A 486 -2.71 -3.04 11.57
N PRO A 487 -2.74 -3.12 10.24
CA PRO A 487 -2.16 -4.25 9.51
C PRO A 487 -0.67 -4.07 9.17
N VAL A 488 0.02 -5.19 9.09
CA VAL A 488 1.40 -5.32 8.58
C VAL A 488 1.39 -5.92 7.17
N LEU A 489 2.46 -5.67 6.40
CA LEU A 489 2.75 -6.32 5.13
C LEU A 489 3.85 -7.36 5.30
N PHE A 490 3.57 -8.64 4.99
CA PHE A 490 4.55 -9.71 5.09
C PHE A 490 4.33 -10.81 4.03
N ASP A 491 5.39 -11.33 3.40
CA ASP A 491 5.31 -12.38 2.37
C ASP A 491 5.18 -13.77 3.00
N PHE A 492 4.05 -14.01 3.67
CA PHE A 492 3.79 -15.26 4.37
C PHE A 492 3.88 -16.49 3.43
N ASP A 493 3.37 -16.36 2.21
CA ASP A 493 3.36 -17.41 1.20
C ASP A 493 4.73 -17.63 0.52
N ALA A 494 5.71 -16.75 0.78
CA ALA A 494 7.02 -16.72 0.12
C ALA A 494 6.94 -16.67 -1.42
N ASN A 495 5.99 -15.90 -1.95
CA ASN A 495 5.70 -15.83 -3.38
C ASN A 495 6.22 -14.53 -4.05
N GLY A 496 6.77 -13.60 -3.26
CA GLY A 496 7.18 -12.26 -3.69
C GLY A 496 6.08 -11.19 -3.60
N THR A 497 4.96 -11.50 -2.96
CA THR A 497 3.79 -10.60 -2.81
C THR A 497 3.34 -10.58 -1.34
N PRO A 498 3.74 -9.55 -0.55
CA PRO A 498 3.31 -9.42 0.83
C PRO A 498 1.79 -9.34 1.00
N LEU A 499 1.26 -10.15 1.93
CA LEU A 499 -0.14 -10.13 2.36
C LEU A 499 -0.40 -8.98 3.33
N VAL A 500 -1.63 -8.45 3.34
CA VAL A 500 -2.07 -7.46 4.35
C VAL A 500 -2.63 -8.23 5.54
N MET A 501 -1.91 -8.29 6.67
CA MET A 501 -2.27 -9.17 7.78
C MET A 501 -2.26 -8.50 9.17
N GLY A 502 -3.09 -9.03 10.07
CA GLY A 502 -2.97 -8.84 11.51
C GLY A 502 -1.68 -9.46 12.05
N TRP A 503 -1.25 -9.02 13.22
CA TRP A 503 0.16 -9.13 13.63
C TRP A 503 0.33 -9.07 15.15
N THR A 504 1.56 -9.12 15.66
CA THR A 504 1.87 -8.62 17.02
C THR A 504 1.65 -7.11 17.08
N ARG A 505 1.11 -6.59 18.18
CA ARG A 505 0.84 -5.15 18.32
C ARG A 505 2.13 -4.38 18.65
N ALA A 506 2.24 -3.16 18.10
CA ALA A 506 3.40 -2.29 18.24
C ALA A 506 3.86 -2.12 19.70
N GLY A 507 5.13 -2.40 19.98
CA GLY A 507 5.77 -2.21 21.29
C GLY A 507 5.44 -3.26 22.36
N GLU A 508 4.45 -4.13 22.15
CA GLU A 508 4.10 -5.22 23.08
C GLU A 508 5.17 -6.33 23.08
N ASP A 509 5.08 -7.32 23.95
CA ASP A 509 6.12 -8.33 24.21
C ASP A 509 6.05 -9.59 23.34
N ASP A 510 4.87 -9.91 22.81
CA ASP A 510 4.61 -11.10 21.98
C ASP A 510 5.65 -11.23 20.86
N ALA A 511 6.11 -12.46 20.65
CA ALA A 511 7.09 -12.74 19.62
C ALA A 511 6.76 -13.98 18.79
N PHE A 512 7.01 -13.90 17.49
CA PHE A 512 6.95 -15.04 16.58
C PHE A 512 8.10 -16.00 16.86
N LEU A 513 7.84 -17.30 16.86
CA LEU A 513 8.90 -18.30 16.83
C LEU A 513 9.38 -18.45 15.38
N VAL A 514 10.67 -18.20 15.14
CA VAL A 514 11.25 -18.12 13.80
C VAL A 514 12.58 -18.85 13.68
N LEU A 515 12.94 -19.17 12.44
CA LEU A 515 14.21 -19.73 12.03
C LEU A 515 14.57 -19.16 10.65
N ASP A 516 15.56 -18.26 10.61
CA ASP A 516 16.33 -17.93 9.41
C ASP A 516 16.75 -19.24 8.72
N ARG A 517 16.30 -19.45 7.48
CA ARG A 517 16.45 -20.72 6.75
C ARG A 517 17.55 -20.70 5.70
N ASP A 518 17.74 -19.59 4.98
CA ASP A 518 18.73 -19.48 3.90
C ASP A 518 20.03 -18.75 4.29
N GLY A 519 20.06 -18.05 5.42
CA GLY A 519 21.26 -17.53 6.06
C GLY A 519 21.57 -16.07 5.78
N ASP A 520 20.60 -15.25 5.34
CA ASP A 520 20.81 -13.82 5.11
C ASP A 520 20.86 -12.98 6.41
N GLY A 521 20.20 -13.45 7.48
CA GLY A 521 20.18 -12.85 8.81
C GLY A 521 18.93 -12.00 9.12
N GLU A 522 17.97 -11.93 8.21
CA GLU A 522 16.65 -11.32 8.39
C GLU A 522 15.58 -12.43 8.54
N ILE A 523 14.30 -12.08 8.51
CA ILE A 523 13.16 -13.00 8.39
C ILE A 523 12.23 -12.37 7.37
N THR A 524 12.19 -12.93 6.17
CA THR A 524 11.59 -12.26 5.00
C THR A 524 10.29 -12.91 4.54
N THR A 525 10.06 -14.17 4.90
CA THR A 525 8.88 -14.94 4.44
C THR A 525 8.31 -15.90 5.48
N GLY A 526 7.05 -16.33 5.32
CA GLY A 526 6.38 -17.27 6.23
C GLY A 526 6.96 -18.68 6.25
N ARG A 527 7.87 -19.00 5.32
CA ARG A 527 8.68 -20.24 5.35
C ARG A 527 9.66 -20.27 6.54
N GLU A 528 10.00 -19.10 7.07
CA GLU A 528 10.98 -18.90 8.15
C GLU A 528 10.29 -18.71 9.51
N LEU A 529 9.04 -18.26 9.51
CA LEU A 529 8.12 -18.48 10.62
C LEU A 529 7.86 -19.99 10.80
N PHE A 530 7.48 -20.42 12.01
CA PHE A 530 6.89 -21.73 12.23
C PHE A 530 5.36 -21.67 12.07
N GLY A 531 4.83 -22.12 10.94
CA GLY A 531 3.40 -22.11 10.57
C GLY A 531 3.08 -23.08 9.43
N ASN A 532 1.88 -22.97 8.84
CA ASN A 532 1.50 -23.73 7.64
C ASN A 532 2.25 -23.36 6.34
N ALA A 533 3.14 -22.37 6.36
CA ALA A 533 4.07 -22.08 5.26
C ALA A 533 5.46 -22.75 5.45
N THR A 534 5.72 -23.37 6.61
CA THR A 534 7.05 -23.91 6.93
C THR A 534 7.37 -25.18 6.12
N PRO A 535 8.51 -25.23 5.39
CA PRO A 535 8.95 -26.43 4.71
C PRO A 535 9.37 -27.53 5.69
N LEU A 536 8.85 -28.74 5.49
CA LEU A 536 9.25 -29.96 6.18
C LEU A 536 10.43 -30.65 5.48
N SER A 537 11.16 -31.47 6.23
CA SER A 537 12.34 -32.23 5.78
C SER A 537 12.03 -33.23 4.67
N GLY A 538 10.76 -33.68 4.58
CA GLY A 538 10.26 -34.50 3.48
C GLY A 538 9.94 -33.75 2.18
N GLY A 539 10.12 -32.42 2.13
CA GLY A 539 9.76 -31.57 0.98
C GLY A 539 8.27 -31.23 0.86
N ALA A 540 7.45 -31.69 1.82
CA ALA A 540 6.10 -31.19 2.04
C ALA A 540 6.13 -29.85 2.80
N ILE A 541 4.98 -29.19 2.93
CA ILE A 541 4.78 -28.04 3.82
C ILE A 541 4.02 -28.54 5.07
N ALA A 542 4.27 -27.94 6.23
CA ALA A 542 3.57 -28.28 7.47
C ALA A 542 2.08 -27.92 7.41
N LYS A 543 1.22 -28.67 8.10
CA LYS A 543 -0.20 -28.31 8.25
C LYS A 543 -0.44 -27.11 9.18
N HIS A 544 0.46 -26.92 10.14
CA HIS A 544 0.43 -25.87 11.15
C HIS A 544 1.79 -25.80 11.85
N GLY A 545 2.11 -24.70 12.52
CA GLY A 545 3.46 -24.42 13.02
C GLY A 545 3.98 -25.42 14.04
N LEU A 546 3.12 -25.89 14.95
CA LEU A 546 3.52 -26.89 15.96
C LEU A 546 3.87 -28.26 15.36
N MET A 547 3.34 -28.60 14.18
CA MET A 547 3.79 -29.78 13.42
C MET A 547 5.17 -29.57 12.78
N ALA A 548 5.47 -28.36 12.31
CA ALA A 548 6.79 -28.02 11.78
C ALA A 548 7.87 -27.99 12.88
N LEU A 549 7.52 -27.54 14.09
CA LEU A 549 8.41 -27.54 15.24
C LEU A 549 8.78 -28.97 15.70
N ALA A 550 7.85 -29.94 15.53
CA ALA A 550 8.07 -31.33 15.90
C ALA A 550 9.17 -32.06 15.10
N GLU A 551 9.52 -31.62 13.88
CA GLU A 551 10.70 -32.13 13.18
C GLU A 551 12.03 -31.68 13.82
N GLY A 552 12.00 -30.69 14.72
CA GLY A 552 13.15 -30.20 15.45
C GLY A 552 13.59 -31.06 16.63
N ASP A 553 12.72 -31.94 17.15
CA ASP A 553 13.01 -32.84 18.27
C ASP A 553 13.84 -34.02 17.74
N GLN A 554 15.16 -33.90 17.87
CA GLN A 554 16.11 -34.88 17.35
C GLN A 554 16.36 -36.03 18.34
N ASN A 555 15.93 -35.86 19.59
CA ASN A 555 16.19 -36.79 20.67
C ASN A 555 14.95 -37.62 21.07
N GLY A 556 13.76 -37.17 20.70
CA GLY A 556 12.48 -37.86 20.80
C GLY A 556 11.84 -37.80 22.20
N ASP A 557 12.13 -36.77 23.00
CA ASP A 557 11.65 -36.65 24.38
C ASP A 557 10.48 -35.67 24.58
N GLY A 558 9.99 -35.06 23.50
CA GLY A 558 8.84 -34.17 23.51
C GLY A 558 9.19 -32.69 23.68
N TRP A 559 10.47 -32.33 23.74
CA TRP A 559 10.97 -30.97 23.90
C TRP A 559 11.95 -30.59 22.80
N ILE A 560 11.94 -29.30 22.46
CA ILE A 560 13.00 -28.60 21.75
C ILE A 560 13.81 -27.86 22.81
N ASP A 561 15.03 -28.31 23.07
CA ASP A 561 15.96 -27.66 24.01
C ASP A 561 17.42 -27.73 23.55
N ALA A 562 18.36 -27.32 24.40
CA ALA A 562 19.79 -27.27 24.09
C ALA A 562 20.44 -28.63 23.70
N ARG A 563 19.70 -29.74 23.77
CA ARG A 563 20.09 -31.05 23.25
C ARG A 563 19.84 -31.22 21.74
N ASP A 564 18.98 -30.40 21.14
CA ASP A 564 18.58 -30.50 19.74
C ASP A 564 19.35 -29.51 18.85
N GLY A 565 19.82 -29.97 17.68
CA GLY A 565 20.66 -29.17 16.78
C GLY A 565 19.99 -27.91 16.21
N ILE A 566 18.66 -27.78 16.33
CA ILE A 566 17.89 -26.60 15.90
C ILE A 566 17.97 -25.45 16.92
N TRP A 567 18.14 -25.74 18.21
CA TRP A 567 17.94 -24.81 19.33
C TRP A 567 18.71 -23.50 19.19
N MET A 568 20.02 -23.59 18.90
CA MET A 568 20.90 -22.42 18.79
C MET A 568 20.59 -21.54 17.56
N ARG A 569 19.80 -22.03 16.58
CA ARG A 569 19.35 -21.25 15.43
C ARG A 569 17.99 -20.60 15.64
N LEU A 570 17.12 -21.14 16.50
CA LEU A 570 15.80 -20.56 16.78
C LEU A 570 15.93 -19.13 17.31
N ARG A 571 15.01 -18.27 16.90
CA ARG A 571 14.84 -16.90 17.43
C ARG A 571 13.39 -16.67 17.82
N LEU A 572 13.22 -15.69 18.69
CA LEU A 572 11.97 -14.97 18.84
C LEU A 572 12.10 -13.67 18.04
N TRP A 573 11.22 -13.45 17.05
CA TRP A 573 11.10 -12.15 16.40
C TRP A 573 9.99 -11.35 17.08
N ARG A 574 10.39 -10.26 17.73
CA ARG A 574 9.47 -9.31 18.34
C ARG A 574 9.48 -8.02 17.51
N ASP A 575 8.56 -7.93 16.55
CA ASP A 575 8.34 -6.71 15.75
C ASP A 575 7.85 -5.58 16.68
N ALA A 576 8.79 -4.81 17.20
CA ALA A 576 8.57 -3.81 18.22
C ALA A 576 8.11 -2.48 17.61
N ASN A 577 8.35 -2.29 16.31
CA ASN A 577 8.05 -1.05 15.58
C ASN A 577 6.83 -1.17 14.63
N HIS A 578 6.33 -2.39 14.43
CA HIS A 578 5.14 -2.78 13.67
C HIS A 578 5.27 -2.50 12.17
N ASN A 579 6.35 -2.99 11.55
CA ASN A 579 6.67 -2.79 10.13
C ASN A 579 6.71 -4.06 9.27
N GLY A 580 6.70 -5.26 9.86
CA GLY A 580 6.84 -6.53 9.13
C GLY A 580 8.23 -6.83 8.58
N MET A 581 9.27 -6.12 9.03
CA MET A 581 10.66 -6.27 8.60
C MET A 581 11.53 -6.62 9.81
N SER A 582 12.07 -7.84 9.83
CA SER A 582 12.85 -8.34 10.96
C SER A 582 14.20 -7.63 11.10
N GLU A 583 14.24 -6.56 11.90
CA GLU A 583 15.48 -5.85 12.19
C GLU A 583 16.38 -6.62 13.17
N SER A 584 17.71 -6.44 13.06
CA SER A 584 18.69 -7.11 13.95
C SER A 584 18.57 -6.77 15.45
N GLY A 585 17.79 -5.74 15.81
CA GLY A 585 17.43 -5.42 17.20
C GLY A 585 16.23 -6.21 17.74
N GLU A 586 15.43 -6.83 16.86
CA GLU A 586 14.16 -7.50 17.16
C GLU A 586 14.28 -9.03 17.23
N LEU A 587 15.37 -9.59 16.69
CA LEU A 587 15.68 -11.03 16.75
C LEU A 587 16.39 -11.39 18.05
N HIS A 588 15.64 -11.97 18.98
CA HIS A 588 16.15 -12.43 20.27
C HIS A 588 16.43 -13.94 20.26
N SER A 589 17.46 -14.40 20.97
CA SER A 589 17.64 -15.84 21.21
C SER A 589 16.69 -16.34 22.30
N LEU A 590 16.24 -17.60 22.22
CA LEU A 590 15.36 -18.19 23.23
C LEU A 590 15.96 -18.11 24.65
N PRO A 591 17.26 -18.41 24.88
CA PRO A 591 17.90 -18.20 26.19
C PRO A 591 17.94 -16.74 26.65
N SER A 592 18.10 -15.75 25.76
CA SER A 592 18.06 -14.33 26.13
C SER A 592 16.65 -13.83 26.47
N ALA A 593 15.61 -14.49 25.96
CA ALA A 593 14.22 -14.30 26.41
C ALA A 593 13.87 -15.11 27.66
N GLY A 594 14.83 -15.87 28.23
CA GLY A 594 14.63 -16.70 29.41
C GLY A 594 13.94 -18.03 29.16
N ILE A 595 13.71 -18.43 27.90
CA ILE A 595 13.12 -19.73 27.55
C ILE A 595 14.18 -20.83 27.68
N GLU A 596 13.85 -21.88 28.44
CA GLU A 596 14.69 -23.07 28.62
C GLU A 596 14.37 -24.15 27.57
N ARG A 597 13.08 -24.34 27.25
CA ARG A 597 12.60 -25.37 26.31
C ARG A 597 11.15 -25.14 25.85
N ILE A 598 10.83 -25.61 24.65
CA ILE A 598 9.48 -25.56 24.05
C ILE A 598 9.00 -27.00 23.80
N GLY A 599 7.79 -27.34 24.22
CA GLY A 599 7.20 -28.66 24.00
C GLY A 599 6.64 -28.83 22.59
N VAL A 600 6.79 -30.01 22.00
CA VAL A 600 6.19 -30.36 20.70
C VAL A 600 4.82 -31.04 20.82
N GLU A 601 4.47 -31.56 22.01
CA GLU A 601 3.09 -31.98 22.30
C GLU A 601 2.15 -30.77 22.29
N PHE A 602 1.18 -30.79 21.38
CA PHE A 602 0.17 -29.74 21.25
C PHE A 602 -1.25 -30.24 21.58
N ARG A 603 -2.13 -29.30 21.93
CA ARG A 603 -3.58 -29.54 22.10
C ARG A 603 -4.38 -28.42 21.45
N GLU A 604 -5.53 -28.76 20.91
CA GLU A 604 -6.50 -27.78 20.41
C GLU A 604 -7.06 -26.95 21.58
N SER A 605 -7.17 -25.64 21.36
CA SER A 605 -7.51 -24.64 22.38
C SER A 605 -8.16 -23.40 21.74
N ARG A 606 -9.12 -23.63 20.82
CA ARG A 606 -9.76 -22.58 20.01
C ARG A 606 -10.25 -21.40 20.86
N ARG A 607 -9.71 -20.20 20.58
CA ARG A 607 -10.28 -18.89 20.97
C ARG A 607 -10.07 -17.89 19.84
N ARG A 608 -10.99 -16.94 19.68
CA ARG A 608 -10.82 -15.77 18.79
C ARG A 608 -10.63 -14.53 19.66
N ASP A 609 -9.77 -13.60 19.25
CA ASP A 609 -9.64 -12.29 19.92
C ASP A 609 -10.65 -11.26 19.38
N ALA A 610 -10.56 -10.02 19.87
CA ALA A 610 -11.41 -8.90 19.44
C ALA A 610 -11.07 -8.36 18.03
N HIS A 611 -9.93 -8.78 17.46
CA HIS A 611 -9.41 -8.35 16.16
C HIS A 611 -9.67 -9.38 15.05
N GLY A 612 -10.12 -10.58 15.42
CA GLY A 612 -10.50 -11.67 14.56
C GLY A 612 -9.49 -12.82 14.49
N ASN A 613 -8.31 -12.71 15.09
CA ASN A 613 -7.27 -13.75 15.05
C ASN A 613 -7.72 -14.99 15.84
N VAL A 614 -7.48 -16.19 15.32
CA VAL A 614 -7.92 -17.46 15.93
C VAL A 614 -6.72 -18.27 16.42
N PHE A 615 -6.53 -18.25 17.74
CA PHE A 615 -5.62 -19.16 18.44
C PHE A 615 -6.18 -20.58 18.34
N ARG A 616 -5.49 -21.50 17.65
CA ARG A 616 -6.01 -22.84 17.33
C ARG A 616 -5.39 -23.93 18.19
N TYR A 617 -4.08 -24.11 18.12
CA TYR A 617 -3.33 -25.11 18.89
C TYR A 617 -2.40 -24.44 19.90
N ARG A 618 -2.03 -25.15 20.97
CA ARG A 618 -1.02 -24.71 21.93
C ARG A 618 -0.13 -25.83 22.41
N SER A 619 1.13 -25.52 22.69
CA SER A 619 2.06 -26.39 23.43
C SER A 619 2.64 -25.67 24.66
N LYS A 620 3.35 -26.38 25.52
CA LYS A 620 4.00 -25.79 26.71
C LYS A 620 5.31 -25.08 26.34
N VAL A 621 5.61 -23.98 27.04
CA VAL A 621 6.94 -23.37 27.10
C VAL A 621 7.40 -23.37 28.55
N ILE A 622 8.66 -23.71 28.81
CA ILE A 622 9.26 -23.65 30.15
C ILE A 622 10.36 -22.58 30.13
N PHE A 623 10.31 -21.68 31.10
CA PHE A 623 11.31 -20.64 31.31
C PHE A 623 12.34 -21.09 32.36
N ALA A 624 13.57 -20.57 32.26
CA ALA A 624 14.70 -20.95 33.11
C ALA A 624 14.55 -20.58 34.60
N ASP A 625 13.49 -19.86 34.97
CA ASP A 625 13.06 -19.62 36.36
C ASP A 625 11.97 -20.59 36.86
N GLY A 626 11.59 -21.57 36.04
CA GLY A 626 10.58 -22.59 36.32
C GLY A 626 9.15 -22.20 35.97
N ARG A 627 8.89 -21.01 35.41
CA ARG A 627 7.54 -20.64 34.94
C ARG A 627 7.13 -21.47 33.71
N GLU A 628 5.93 -22.06 33.77
CA GLU A 628 5.27 -22.65 32.60
C GLU A 628 4.41 -21.60 31.87
N ARG A 629 4.43 -21.63 30.54
CA ARG A 629 3.59 -20.82 29.64
C ARG A 629 3.09 -21.64 28.45
N PHE A 630 2.46 -20.96 27.49
CA PHE A 630 2.01 -21.55 26.23
C PHE A 630 2.60 -20.84 25.01
N ALA A 631 3.11 -21.64 24.07
CA ALA A 631 3.23 -21.23 22.68
C ALA A 631 1.88 -21.49 22.01
N TYR A 632 1.42 -20.59 21.15
CA TYR A 632 0.16 -20.73 20.43
C TYR A 632 0.38 -20.66 18.92
N ASP A 633 -0.28 -21.58 18.23
CA ASP A 633 -0.47 -21.64 16.78
C ASP A 633 -1.67 -20.74 16.46
N VAL A 634 -1.45 -19.60 15.80
CA VAL A 634 -2.46 -18.53 15.65
C VAL A 634 -2.74 -18.26 14.18
N LEU A 635 -4.00 -18.48 13.78
CA LEU A 635 -4.53 -18.09 12.48
C LEU A 635 -4.75 -16.57 12.49
N LEU A 636 -3.82 -15.80 11.93
CA LEU A 636 -3.94 -14.35 11.84
C LEU A 636 -4.98 -13.97 10.77
N VAL A 637 -5.68 -12.85 10.97
CA VAL A 637 -6.55 -12.29 9.91
C VAL A 637 -5.70 -11.69 8.80
N PHE A 638 -6.05 -11.88 7.53
CA PHE A 638 -5.31 -11.30 6.41
C PHE A 638 -6.21 -11.09 5.17
N VAL A 639 -5.66 -10.40 4.17
CA VAL A 639 -6.25 -10.19 2.85
C VAL A 639 -5.22 -10.59 1.78
N HIS A 640 -5.64 -11.43 0.83
CA HIS A 640 -4.93 -11.77 -0.41
C HIS A 640 -5.15 -10.69 -1.50
#